data_AF-A0A8H7EDR2-F1
#
_entry.id   AF-A0A8H7EDR2-F1
#
_cell.length_a   1.000
_cell.length_b   1.000
_cell.length_c   1.000
_cell.angle_alpha   90.00
_cell.angle_beta   90.00
_cell.angle_gamma   90.00
#
_symmetry.space_group_name_H-M   'P 1'
#
loop_
_entity.id
_entity.type
_entity.pdbx_description
1 polymer ?
#
loop_
_entity_poly.entity_id
_entity_poly.type
_entity_poly.pdbx_seq_one_letter_code
_entity_poly.pdbx_strand_id
1 'polypeptide(L)'
;MAGRIIFSGLLTASLASISALAAPVVKRNPYNFVLKNPYSDTIFELGNVSYLANTKYPKASAGCAVAGTSTSIPITVIKTNETTITEDVLTSIVSSYLEGDDVFSHDFLDGLYLSSSVKSTLDASAMEYLATFNTSMLFVDSTVTADASANNVVLQAPVEIPAGPYLASVEDGSVSFATVYRLYPDTYRTFLFGAYDANDGEDNYNPLGVFLPKFWDPMIPVPSRIYYWDDDRPLAGERVAIKDLYDLKGLQTSGGSQAWAYITPISNGTAPSVQQILDLGGVVVGKQKLAQFASGANPWEWQDEHYPFNPRGDGWLTCSASSSGGGCSIAAYDWLDYAIGSDTGSSMRRPAAVAGVYGQRPSQGMISLERVIPLGAATDTAGVFSRDPYKWIKFAKSWYTPSLYQDASITGLSPLSVPDTNAFPKTILYPTDYLPLNNSAAEPILQDFIVNMSRIFNMTVKEFNFTATVQNFSDPIASNFTTMNAATSVINTWSAWTVVGKPLLTAWAALFDGRFPPIDPARRPGWANFNESRTNQTTYDAALVTKNTAVEWYERELQYSTPESCSESVMLYDIGTGGLPSFREKELNDSPDASYLAVTPPTAKITGAGICPIFGCADFTVPIGQVAYQSNVTFHEEMVPVTINLVVKRGCDFVLYNMIERLADEGVLKSVKTGRTAF
;
A
#
# COMPACT_ATOMS: atom_id res chain seq x y z
N MET A 1 0.01 -93.34 -8.81
CA MET A 1 1.17 -94.24 -9.01
C MET A 1 2.43 -93.50 -8.57
N ALA A 2 3.46 -94.23 -8.11
CA ALA A 2 4.87 -93.87 -7.81
C ALA A 2 5.32 -92.38 -7.81
N GLY A 3 6.19 -91.91 -6.90
CA GLY A 3 6.88 -92.54 -5.76
C GLY A 3 7.96 -91.62 -5.14
N ARG A 4 8.43 -92.00 -3.94
CA ARG A 4 9.83 -91.97 -3.41
C ARG A 4 10.93 -91.11 -4.10
N ILE A 5 11.96 -90.53 -3.43
CA ILE A 5 12.31 -90.30 -2.00
C ILE A 5 13.66 -89.51 -1.92
N ILE A 6 13.96 -88.79 -0.81
CA ILE A 6 15.34 -88.32 -0.38
C ILE A 6 15.99 -87.22 -1.29
N PHE A 7 16.95 -86.34 -0.91
CA PHE A 7 17.84 -86.20 0.28
C PHE A 7 17.85 -84.76 0.91
N SER A 8 19.03 -84.17 1.18
CA SER A 8 19.30 -82.94 1.98
C SER A 8 20.49 -82.11 1.45
N GLY A 9 20.57 -80.80 1.75
CA GLY A 9 21.79 -80.00 1.60
C GLY A 9 21.69 -78.57 2.18
N LEU A 10 22.68 -78.13 2.96
CA LEU A 10 22.81 -76.76 3.47
C LEU A 10 23.17 -75.78 2.34
N LEU A 11 22.83 -74.49 2.46
CA LEU A 11 23.85 -73.41 2.40
C LEU A 11 23.36 -72.03 2.90
N THR A 12 24.29 -71.33 3.56
CA THR A 12 24.44 -69.86 3.72
C THR A 12 23.23 -68.97 4.04
N ALA A 13 23.29 -68.34 5.23
CA ALA A 13 22.70 -67.02 5.44
C ALA A 13 23.47 -65.97 4.61
N SER A 14 22.75 -65.21 3.79
CA SER A 14 23.25 -64.01 3.12
C SER A 14 22.64 -62.79 3.80
N LEU A 15 23.45 -61.82 4.21
CA LEU A 15 22.92 -60.56 4.74
C LEU A 15 22.06 -59.91 3.65
N ALA A 16 20.84 -59.53 4.00
CA ALA A 16 20.09 -58.57 3.22
C ALA A 16 20.82 -57.23 3.33
N SER A 17 21.61 -56.90 2.31
CA SER A 17 22.04 -55.53 2.07
C SER A 17 20.80 -54.68 1.89
N ILE A 18 20.47 -53.86 2.90
CA ILE A 18 19.48 -52.80 2.77
C ILE A 18 20.08 -51.82 1.76
N SER A 19 19.64 -51.94 0.50
CA SER A 19 19.85 -50.89 -0.47
C SER A 19 19.05 -49.69 0.04
N ALA A 20 19.74 -48.70 0.59
CA ALA A 20 19.16 -47.39 0.81
C ALA A 20 18.66 -46.88 -0.55
N LEU A 21 17.35 -46.92 -0.74
CA LEU A 21 16.70 -46.24 -1.84
C LEU A 21 16.93 -44.76 -1.58
N ALA A 22 17.87 -44.16 -2.33
CA ALA A 22 18.14 -42.74 -2.24
C ALA A 22 16.81 -41.97 -2.36
N ALA A 23 16.52 -41.12 -1.38
CA ALA A 23 15.31 -40.31 -1.37
C ALA A 23 15.22 -39.52 -2.69
N PRO A 24 14.02 -39.38 -3.28
CA PRO A 24 13.86 -38.68 -4.54
C PRO A 24 14.30 -37.23 -4.40
N VAL A 25 15.37 -36.86 -5.12
CA VAL A 25 15.95 -35.52 -5.05
C VAL A 25 14.91 -34.48 -5.48
N VAL A 26 14.67 -33.48 -4.62
CA VAL A 26 13.77 -32.36 -4.91
C VAL A 26 14.39 -31.53 -6.03
N LYS A 27 13.73 -31.51 -7.19
CA LYS A 27 14.23 -30.80 -8.36
C LYS A 27 14.11 -29.28 -8.17
N ARG A 28 15.23 -28.61 -7.92
CA ARG A 28 15.36 -27.14 -8.00
C ARG A 28 15.52 -26.65 -9.44
N ASN A 29 15.18 -25.39 -9.66
CA ASN A 29 15.62 -24.63 -10.83
C ASN A 29 17.05 -24.08 -10.60
N PRO A 30 17.93 -24.10 -11.61
CA PRO A 30 19.27 -23.52 -11.48
C PRO A 30 19.20 -21.99 -11.46
N TYR A 31 20.18 -21.37 -10.80
CA TYR A 31 20.43 -19.94 -10.91
C TYR A 31 20.73 -19.53 -12.36
N ASN A 32 19.95 -18.60 -12.90
CA ASN A 32 20.13 -18.02 -14.22
C ASN A 32 20.38 -16.50 -14.11
N PHE A 33 21.61 -16.04 -14.32
CA PHE A 33 21.91 -14.60 -14.39
C PHE A 33 21.25 -13.98 -15.61
N VAL A 34 20.56 -12.84 -15.44
CA VAL A 34 19.91 -12.09 -16.52
C VAL A 34 20.71 -10.85 -16.89
N LEU A 35 20.87 -9.91 -15.95
CA LEU A 35 21.57 -8.64 -16.18
C LEU A 35 22.00 -7.97 -14.86
N LYS A 36 22.84 -6.94 -14.95
CA LYS A 36 22.97 -5.95 -13.88
C LYS A 36 22.18 -4.69 -14.20
N ASN A 37 21.42 -4.18 -13.25
CA ASN A 37 20.64 -2.95 -13.41
C ASN A 37 21.57 -1.70 -13.40
N PRO A 38 21.05 -0.49 -13.65
CA PRO A 38 21.86 0.74 -13.65
C PRO A 38 22.59 1.02 -12.31
N TYR A 39 22.16 0.41 -11.21
CA TYR A 39 22.74 0.53 -9.88
C TYR A 39 23.77 -0.58 -9.58
N SER A 40 24.14 -1.41 -10.57
CA SER A 40 25.05 -2.56 -10.45
C SER A 40 24.54 -3.74 -9.61
N ASP A 41 23.24 -3.74 -9.30
CA ASP A 41 22.53 -4.83 -8.63
C ASP A 41 22.13 -5.91 -9.62
N THR A 42 22.09 -7.16 -9.16
CA THR A 42 22.00 -8.34 -10.01
C THR A 42 20.56 -8.78 -10.19
N ILE A 43 20.13 -8.97 -11.43
CA ILE A 43 18.85 -9.60 -11.77
C ILE A 43 19.12 -11.02 -12.25
N PHE A 44 18.39 -11.96 -11.69
CA PHE A 44 18.49 -13.38 -11.97
C PHE A 44 17.12 -14.04 -11.99
N GLU A 45 17.05 -15.28 -12.45
CA GLU A 45 15.85 -16.10 -12.49
C GLU A 45 16.06 -17.44 -11.82
N LEU A 46 15.01 -17.92 -11.18
CA LEU A 46 14.86 -19.31 -10.72
C LEU A 46 13.62 -19.87 -11.42
N GLY A 47 13.87 -20.64 -12.49
CA GLY A 47 12.83 -21.18 -13.37
C GLY A 47 12.08 -20.08 -14.10
N ASN A 48 10.88 -19.76 -13.63
CA ASN A 48 9.97 -18.79 -14.25
C ASN A 48 9.83 -17.49 -13.43
N VAL A 49 10.55 -17.38 -12.31
CA VAL A 49 10.43 -16.26 -11.37
C VAL A 49 11.71 -15.43 -11.42
N SER A 50 11.56 -14.15 -11.75
CA SER A 50 12.67 -13.18 -11.76
C SER A 50 12.85 -12.54 -10.39
N TYR A 51 14.10 -12.30 -10.02
CA TYR A 51 14.53 -11.74 -8.75
C TYR A 51 15.57 -10.64 -8.96
N LEU A 52 15.60 -9.67 -8.06
CA LEU A 52 16.68 -8.72 -7.86
C LEU A 52 17.44 -9.08 -6.59
N ALA A 53 18.76 -9.06 -6.63
CA ALA A 53 19.62 -9.11 -5.47
C ALA A 53 20.40 -7.79 -5.35
N ASN A 54 20.35 -7.14 -4.19
CA ASN A 54 21.19 -5.95 -3.90
C ASN A 54 22.65 -6.39 -3.69
N THR A 55 23.36 -6.56 -4.80
CA THR A 55 24.74 -7.04 -4.84
C THR A 55 25.77 -5.92 -4.80
N LYS A 56 25.37 -4.65 -4.98
CA LYS A 56 26.30 -3.53 -4.83
C LYS A 56 26.58 -3.24 -3.36
N TYR A 57 25.56 -3.31 -2.51
CA TYR A 57 25.68 -3.18 -1.06
C TYR A 57 25.02 -4.38 -0.38
N PRO A 58 25.71 -5.54 -0.31
CA PRO A 58 25.17 -6.75 0.30
C PRO A 58 24.85 -6.52 1.79
N LYS A 59 23.87 -7.26 2.32
CA LYS A 59 23.37 -7.08 3.68
C LYS A 59 24.43 -7.38 4.74
N ALA A 60 25.27 -8.38 4.47
CA ALA A 60 26.45 -8.69 5.26
C ALA A 60 27.49 -9.46 4.43
N SER A 61 28.72 -9.52 4.93
CA SER A 61 29.84 -10.28 4.34
C SER A 61 30.72 -10.88 5.43
N ALA A 62 31.37 -12.02 5.14
CA ALA A 62 32.35 -12.66 6.00
C ALA A 62 33.52 -13.26 5.21
N GLY A 63 34.69 -13.35 5.86
CA GLY A 63 35.78 -14.19 5.37
C GLY A 63 35.43 -15.67 5.51
N CYS A 64 35.80 -16.49 4.53
CA CYS A 64 35.53 -17.93 4.53
C CYS A 64 36.65 -18.71 3.84
N ALA A 65 36.83 -19.98 4.23
CA ALA A 65 37.90 -20.83 3.69
C ALA A 65 37.51 -21.51 2.35
N VAL A 66 37.08 -20.72 1.36
CA VAL A 66 36.79 -21.19 0.00
C VAL A 66 37.94 -20.76 -0.93
N ALA A 67 38.47 -21.72 -1.70
CA ALA A 67 39.61 -21.49 -2.59
C ALA A 67 39.19 -21.52 -4.07
N GLY A 68 39.59 -20.51 -4.83
CA GLY A 68 39.65 -20.56 -6.29
C GLY A 68 38.32 -20.70 -7.05
N THR A 69 37.18 -20.44 -6.40
CA THR A 69 35.85 -20.45 -7.03
C THR A 69 35.14 -19.13 -6.77
N SER A 70 34.81 -18.42 -7.87
CA SER A 70 33.88 -17.29 -7.82
C SER A 70 32.54 -17.77 -8.37
N THR A 71 31.48 -17.66 -7.57
CA THR A 71 30.13 -18.11 -7.93
C THR A 71 29.07 -17.33 -7.18
N SER A 72 27.86 -17.23 -7.75
CA SER A 72 26.67 -16.75 -7.06
C SER A 72 25.68 -17.91 -6.90
N ILE A 73 25.20 -18.12 -5.69
CA ILE A 73 24.23 -19.18 -5.37
C ILE A 73 23.04 -18.63 -4.59
N PRO A 74 21.80 -19.02 -4.92
CA PRO A 74 20.64 -18.82 -4.06
C PRO A 74 20.87 -19.55 -2.73
N ILE A 75 20.80 -18.82 -1.61
CA ILE A 75 21.09 -19.35 -0.27
C ILE A 75 19.94 -19.05 0.68
N THR A 76 19.73 -19.94 1.64
CA THR A 76 18.80 -19.72 2.75
C THR A 76 19.58 -19.47 4.04
N VAL A 77 19.20 -18.47 4.83
CA VAL A 77 19.67 -18.31 6.21
C VAL A 77 18.64 -18.93 7.15
N ILE A 78 19.09 -19.90 7.94
CA ILE A 78 18.33 -20.51 9.03
C ILE A 78 18.97 -20.15 10.36
N LYS A 79 18.12 -19.68 11.26
CA LYS A 79 18.42 -19.49 12.69
C LYS A 79 17.63 -20.52 13.49
N THR A 80 18.25 -21.04 14.55
CA THR A 80 17.60 -21.97 15.48
C THR A 80 18.11 -21.77 16.91
N ASN A 81 17.37 -22.25 17.89
CA ASN A 81 17.78 -22.35 19.29
C ASN A 81 17.90 -23.82 19.76
N GLU A 82 17.80 -24.78 18.85
CA GLU A 82 17.88 -26.21 19.15
C GLU A 82 19.33 -26.67 19.34
N THR A 83 19.58 -27.47 20.38
CA THR A 83 20.91 -28.02 20.68
C THR A 83 21.33 -29.15 19.73
N THR A 84 20.36 -29.78 19.04
CA THR A 84 20.60 -30.77 18.00
C THR A 84 19.70 -30.44 16.81
N ILE A 85 20.30 -30.20 15.65
CA ILE A 85 19.60 -29.83 14.43
C ILE A 85 19.38 -31.10 13.63
N THR A 86 18.11 -31.50 13.48
CA THR A 86 17.66 -32.74 12.83
C THR A 86 16.92 -32.46 11.53
N GLU A 87 16.56 -33.51 10.78
CA GLU A 87 15.62 -33.43 9.65
C GLU A 87 14.31 -32.74 10.04
N ASP A 88 13.71 -33.09 11.19
CA ASP A 88 12.46 -32.49 11.67
C ASP A 88 12.60 -30.98 11.90
N VAL A 89 13.72 -30.54 12.49
CA VAL A 89 14.00 -29.12 12.75
C VAL A 89 14.12 -28.34 11.43
N LEU A 90 14.90 -28.85 10.47
CA LEU A 90 15.06 -28.21 9.17
C LEU A 90 13.77 -28.25 8.34
N THR A 91 13.03 -29.35 8.37
CA THR A 91 11.74 -29.50 7.70
C THR A 91 10.71 -28.52 8.26
N SER A 92 10.63 -28.37 9.58
CA SER A 92 9.72 -27.42 10.24
C SER A 92 10.03 -25.96 9.86
N ILE A 93 11.30 -25.57 9.86
CA ILE A 93 11.73 -24.20 9.50
C ILE A 93 11.51 -23.93 8.01
N VAL A 94 11.90 -24.85 7.12
CA VAL A 94 11.68 -24.69 5.66
C VAL A 94 10.18 -24.67 5.34
N SER A 95 9.36 -25.47 6.02
CA SER A 95 7.90 -25.47 5.84
C SER A 95 7.28 -24.15 6.27
N SER A 96 7.67 -23.58 7.42
CA SER A 96 7.16 -22.28 7.85
C SER A 96 7.58 -21.16 6.91
N TYR A 97 8.81 -21.20 6.36
CA TYR A 97 9.26 -20.24 5.35
C TYR A 97 8.42 -20.30 4.06
N LEU A 98 7.99 -21.50 3.62
CA LEU A 98 7.13 -21.68 2.44
C LEU A 98 5.67 -21.27 2.68
N GLU A 99 5.18 -21.40 3.91
CA GLU A 99 3.82 -21.01 4.29
C GLU A 99 3.70 -19.50 4.53
N GLY A 100 4.72 -18.89 5.16
CA GLY A 100 4.70 -17.49 5.59
C GLY A 100 5.30 -16.48 4.60
N ASP A 101 5.87 -16.90 3.47
CA ASP A 101 6.53 -16.00 2.51
C ASP A 101 6.28 -16.36 1.04
N ASP A 102 6.18 -15.32 0.21
CA ASP A 102 5.92 -15.39 -1.22
C ASP A 102 7.16 -15.08 -2.09
N VAL A 103 8.33 -14.89 -1.48
CA VAL A 103 9.62 -14.69 -2.16
C VAL A 103 10.46 -15.97 -2.09
N PHE A 104 10.46 -16.62 -0.93
CA PHE A 104 11.12 -17.89 -0.66
C PHE A 104 10.57 -19.04 -1.52
N SER A 105 11.45 -20.00 -1.83
CA SER A 105 11.11 -21.29 -2.45
C SER A 105 12.24 -22.29 -2.20
N HIS A 106 12.00 -23.58 -2.49
CA HIS A 106 13.05 -24.60 -2.43
C HIS A 106 14.27 -24.28 -3.33
N ASP A 107 14.14 -23.41 -4.33
CA ASP A 107 15.26 -23.03 -5.20
C ASP A 107 16.36 -22.26 -4.42
N PHE A 108 16.03 -21.66 -3.27
CA PHE A 108 17.00 -21.00 -2.36
C PHE A 108 17.79 -21.96 -1.46
N LEU A 109 17.53 -23.27 -1.52
CA LEU A 109 18.25 -24.27 -0.71
C LEU A 109 19.57 -24.75 -1.37
N ASP A 110 20.05 -24.08 -2.42
CA ASP A 110 21.32 -24.40 -3.08
C ASP A 110 22.52 -24.12 -2.18
N GLY A 111 22.54 -22.94 -1.57
CA GLY A 111 23.30 -22.67 -0.36
C GLY A 111 22.44 -22.78 0.90
N LEU A 112 23.08 -23.05 2.02
CA LEU A 112 22.48 -22.87 3.35
C LEU A 112 23.48 -22.20 4.30
N TYR A 113 23.06 -21.19 5.07
CA TYR A 113 23.80 -20.70 6.24
C TYR A 113 23.02 -21.07 7.50
N LEU A 114 23.66 -21.88 8.35
CA LEU A 114 23.14 -22.29 9.65
C LEU A 114 23.82 -21.51 10.78
N SER A 115 23.02 -20.89 11.64
CA SER A 115 23.45 -20.25 12.88
C SER A 115 22.53 -20.63 14.03
N SER A 116 23.05 -20.61 15.26
CA SER A 116 22.23 -20.88 16.45
C SER A 116 22.50 -19.90 17.60
N SER A 117 21.46 -19.62 18.39
CA SER A 117 21.57 -18.89 19.65
C SER A 117 22.13 -19.73 20.81
N VAL A 118 22.27 -21.05 20.62
CA VAL A 118 22.91 -21.98 21.55
C VAL A 118 24.06 -22.72 20.87
N LYS A 119 24.83 -23.52 21.63
CA LYS A 119 25.76 -24.46 21.01
C LYS A 119 24.98 -25.65 20.48
N SER A 120 25.09 -25.88 19.17
CA SER A 120 24.29 -26.90 18.47
C SER A 120 25.17 -27.88 17.72
N THR A 121 24.64 -29.07 17.48
CA THR A 121 25.27 -30.07 16.59
C THR A 121 24.29 -30.45 15.48
N LEU A 122 24.79 -30.48 14.25
CA LEU A 122 24.05 -30.94 13.07
C LEU A 122 24.15 -32.46 13.01
N ASP A 123 23.01 -33.17 12.98
CA ASP A 123 22.99 -34.63 13.02
C ASP A 123 22.96 -35.28 11.62
N ALA A 124 23.01 -36.61 11.59
CA ALA A 124 22.98 -37.37 10.34
C ALA A 124 21.68 -37.20 9.55
N SER A 125 20.51 -37.08 10.23
CA SER A 125 19.22 -36.88 9.57
C SER A 125 19.15 -35.51 8.88
N ALA A 126 19.68 -34.47 9.51
CA ALA A 126 19.80 -33.15 8.88
C ALA A 126 20.68 -33.19 7.62
N MET A 127 21.79 -33.93 7.65
CA MET A 127 22.65 -34.11 6.47
C MET A 127 21.96 -34.92 5.36
N GLU A 128 21.18 -35.95 5.70
CA GLU A 128 20.37 -36.71 4.74
C GLU A 128 19.28 -35.82 4.11
N TYR A 129 18.59 -35.01 4.90
CA TYR A 129 17.61 -34.02 4.44
C TYR A 129 18.22 -33.03 3.43
N LEU A 130 19.38 -32.43 3.74
CA LEU A 130 20.07 -31.50 2.83
C LEU A 130 20.55 -32.18 1.55
N ALA A 131 20.93 -33.47 1.62
CA ALA A 131 21.26 -34.25 0.43
C ALA A 131 20.05 -34.43 -0.51
N THR A 132 18.81 -34.45 0.01
CA THR A 132 17.60 -34.53 -0.84
C THR A 132 17.39 -33.29 -1.71
N PHE A 133 17.95 -32.13 -1.35
CA PHE A 133 17.91 -30.94 -2.20
C PHE A 133 19.14 -30.81 -3.10
N ASN A 134 20.19 -31.60 -2.88
CA ASN A 134 21.52 -31.41 -3.49
C ASN A 134 22.10 -30.00 -3.17
N THR A 135 22.05 -29.59 -1.90
CA THR A 135 22.69 -28.35 -1.39
C THR A 135 24.20 -28.37 -1.68
N SER A 136 24.67 -27.38 -2.45
CA SER A 136 26.04 -27.30 -2.96
C SER A 136 27.03 -26.70 -1.96
N MET A 137 26.57 -25.78 -1.10
CA MET A 137 27.40 -25.18 -0.05
C MET A 137 26.63 -25.08 1.28
N LEU A 138 27.25 -25.57 2.35
CA LEU A 138 26.74 -25.45 3.72
C LEU A 138 27.67 -24.56 4.54
N PHE A 139 27.27 -23.32 4.75
CA PHE A 139 27.94 -22.40 5.66
C PHE A 139 27.46 -22.68 7.09
N VAL A 140 28.40 -22.87 8.02
CA VAL A 140 28.09 -23.06 9.45
C VAL A 140 28.73 -21.97 10.30
N ASP A 141 27.95 -21.45 11.22
CA ASP A 141 28.43 -20.55 12.26
C ASP A 141 29.31 -21.27 13.29
N SER A 142 30.19 -20.53 13.97
CA SER A 142 30.98 -21.00 15.12
C SER A 142 30.18 -21.66 16.26
N THR A 143 28.88 -21.37 16.34
CA THR A 143 27.92 -21.95 17.29
C THR A 143 27.46 -23.36 16.91
N VAL A 144 27.59 -23.75 15.64
CA VAL A 144 27.11 -25.02 15.08
C VAL A 144 28.27 -25.95 14.76
N THR A 145 28.32 -27.12 15.40
CA THR A 145 29.26 -28.19 15.04
C THR A 145 28.60 -29.09 13.99
N ALA A 146 29.25 -29.31 12.85
CA ALA A 146 28.80 -30.23 11.82
C ALA A 146 29.94 -31.21 11.47
N ASP A 147 29.60 -32.49 11.27
CA ASP A 147 30.57 -33.48 10.79
C ASP A 147 31.14 -33.06 9.43
N ALA A 148 32.43 -33.36 9.21
CA ALA A 148 33.21 -32.85 8.08
C ALA A 148 32.77 -33.44 6.74
N SER A 149 31.73 -32.83 6.15
CA SER A 149 31.28 -33.08 4.77
C SER A 149 32.12 -32.27 3.76
N ALA A 150 32.17 -32.72 2.51
CA ALA A 150 32.93 -32.07 1.45
C ALA A 150 32.42 -30.66 1.07
N ASN A 151 31.20 -30.29 1.49
CA ASN A 151 30.54 -29.03 1.13
C ASN A 151 30.47 -28.03 2.32
N ASN A 152 31.08 -28.35 3.47
CA ASN A 152 31.04 -27.49 4.66
C ASN A 152 32.02 -26.31 4.51
N VAL A 153 31.52 -25.09 4.56
CA VAL A 153 32.29 -23.85 4.55
C VAL A 153 32.23 -23.21 5.93
N VAL A 154 33.37 -23.12 6.60
CA VAL A 154 33.47 -22.45 7.91
C VAL A 154 33.73 -20.96 7.70
N LEU A 155 32.88 -20.12 8.31
CA LEU A 155 33.07 -18.67 8.35
C LEU A 155 34.14 -18.29 9.39
N GLN A 156 34.95 -17.28 9.09
CA GLN A 156 35.99 -16.78 10.00
C GLN A 156 35.42 -16.04 11.21
N ALA A 157 34.20 -15.51 11.09
CA ALA A 157 33.43 -14.86 12.14
C ALA A 157 31.92 -15.06 11.89
N PRO A 158 31.08 -15.05 12.95
CA PRO A 158 29.63 -15.00 12.82
C PRO A 158 29.14 -13.83 11.99
N VAL A 159 28.01 -14.02 11.30
CA VAL A 159 27.36 -12.99 10.48
C VAL A 159 26.00 -12.64 11.08
N GLU A 160 25.86 -11.42 11.57
CA GLU A 160 24.57 -10.89 12.01
C GLU A 160 23.74 -10.47 10.79
N ILE A 161 22.84 -11.36 10.38
CA ILE A 161 21.92 -11.18 9.25
C ILE A 161 20.57 -11.81 9.61
N PRO A 162 19.42 -11.29 9.14
CA PRO A 162 18.12 -11.93 9.35
C PRO A 162 18.01 -13.32 8.73
N ALA A 163 17.01 -14.08 9.16
CA ALA A 163 16.58 -15.31 8.50
C ALA A 163 15.98 -15.02 7.11
N GLY A 164 16.03 -16.00 6.18
CA GLY A 164 15.33 -15.92 4.89
C GLY A 164 16.22 -16.18 3.66
N PRO A 165 15.69 -15.95 2.43
CA PRO A 165 16.42 -16.14 1.17
C PRO A 165 17.42 -15.01 0.91
N TYR A 166 18.59 -15.32 0.39
CA TYR A 166 19.58 -14.35 -0.11
C TYR A 166 20.22 -14.85 -1.40
N LEU A 167 20.95 -13.98 -2.09
CA LEU A 167 21.93 -14.39 -3.09
C LEU A 167 23.32 -14.30 -2.45
N ALA A 168 23.98 -15.43 -2.25
CA ALA A 168 25.36 -15.44 -1.80
C ALA A 168 26.30 -15.30 -3.01
N SER A 169 27.16 -14.29 -2.99
CA SER A 169 28.32 -14.20 -3.89
C SER A 169 29.55 -14.63 -3.13
N VAL A 170 30.13 -15.75 -3.55
CA VAL A 170 31.36 -16.33 -3.01
C VAL A 170 32.51 -15.92 -3.92
N GLU A 171 33.57 -15.40 -3.32
CA GLU A 171 34.82 -14.99 -3.96
C GLU A 171 36.01 -15.57 -3.17
N ASP A 172 37.22 -15.47 -3.70
CA ASP A 172 38.41 -16.10 -3.07
C ASP A 172 38.63 -15.54 -1.66
N GLY A 173 38.44 -16.39 -0.64
CA GLY A 173 38.53 -16.02 0.77
C GLY A 173 37.31 -15.31 1.40
N SER A 174 36.21 -15.07 0.69
CA SER A 174 35.04 -14.37 1.27
C SER A 174 33.67 -14.73 0.67
N VAL A 175 32.61 -14.47 1.42
CA VAL A 175 31.21 -14.58 0.98
C VAL A 175 30.44 -13.32 1.37
N SER A 176 29.54 -12.88 0.51
CA SER A 176 28.62 -11.76 0.75
C SER A 176 27.18 -12.18 0.49
N PHE A 177 26.24 -11.67 1.28
CA PHE A 177 24.83 -12.05 1.26
C PHE A 177 23.97 -10.87 0.82
N ALA A 178 23.51 -10.87 -0.43
CA ALA A 178 22.68 -9.82 -1.00
C ALA A 178 21.19 -10.07 -0.70
N THR A 179 20.50 -9.04 -0.17
CA THR A 179 19.04 -9.07 0.03
C THR A 179 18.33 -9.33 -1.29
N VAL A 180 17.36 -10.25 -1.29
CA VAL A 180 16.63 -10.66 -2.48
C VAL A 180 15.20 -10.12 -2.48
N TYR A 181 14.78 -9.66 -3.65
CA TYR A 181 13.46 -9.14 -3.95
C TYR A 181 12.87 -9.96 -5.10
N ARG A 182 11.70 -10.55 -4.92
CA ARG A 182 10.94 -11.12 -6.04
C ARG A 182 10.43 -9.98 -6.92
N LEU A 183 10.55 -10.12 -8.23
CA LEU A 183 10.08 -9.12 -9.18
C LEU A 183 8.66 -9.46 -9.65
N TYR A 184 7.67 -8.73 -9.15
CA TYR A 184 6.28 -8.89 -9.54
C TYR A 184 5.91 -7.95 -10.70
N PRO A 185 5.22 -8.42 -11.76
CA PRO A 185 4.73 -7.55 -12.82
C PRO A 185 3.49 -6.77 -12.36
N ASP A 186 3.51 -5.44 -12.49
CA ASP A 186 2.35 -4.56 -12.25
C ASP A 186 1.37 -4.59 -13.44
N THR A 187 0.72 -5.73 -13.63
CA THR A 187 -0.29 -5.99 -14.69
C THR A 187 -1.43 -4.96 -14.73
N TYR A 188 -1.77 -4.32 -13.60
CA TYR A 188 -2.83 -3.31 -13.49
C TYR A 188 -2.34 -1.86 -13.64
N ARG A 189 -1.05 -1.62 -13.89
CA ARG A 189 -0.47 -0.28 -14.14
C ARG A 189 -0.70 0.74 -13.03
N THR A 190 -0.65 0.26 -11.79
CA THR A 190 -0.87 1.03 -10.57
C THR A 190 0.39 1.72 -10.04
N PHE A 191 1.58 1.34 -10.51
CA PHE A 191 2.87 1.94 -10.16
C PHE A 191 3.44 2.79 -11.32
N LEU A 192 4.19 3.84 -10.97
CA LEU A 192 5.13 4.48 -11.90
C LEU A 192 6.39 3.62 -12.03
N PHE A 193 6.92 3.17 -10.89
CA PHE A 193 8.05 2.24 -10.82
C PHE A 193 8.11 1.58 -9.43
N GLY A 194 8.66 0.36 -9.40
CA GLY A 194 9.10 -0.28 -8.17
C GLY A 194 10.38 0.37 -7.63
N ALA A 195 10.55 0.35 -6.31
CA ALA A 195 11.71 0.91 -5.63
C ALA A 195 12.14 0.00 -4.47
N TYR A 196 13.43 0.02 -4.14
CA TYR A 196 14.01 -0.83 -3.10
C TYR A 196 15.09 -0.07 -2.32
N ASP A 197 15.33 -0.48 -1.08
CA ASP A 197 16.40 0.04 -0.23
C ASP A 197 17.77 -0.23 -0.89
N ALA A 198 18.55 0.84 -1.09
CA ALA A 198 19.90 0.75 -1.64
C ALA A 198 20.86 0.04 -0.67
N ASN A 199 20.53 -0.07 0.62
CA ASN A 199 21.33 -0.68 1.69
C ASN A 199 22.77 -0.11 1.76
N ASP A 200 22.93 1.15 1.33
CA ASP A 200 24.21 1.86 1.24
C ASP A 200 24.65 2.52 2.56
N GLY A 201 23.82 2.44 3.60
CA GLY A 201 24.04 3.08 4.90
C GLY A 201 23.62 4.55 4.95
N GLU A 202 22.97 5.07 3.90
CA GLU A 202 22.49 6.45 3.83
C GLU A 202 20.96 6.56 3.65
N ASP A 203 20.19 5.50 3.85
CA ASP A 203 18.72 5.47 3.66
C ASP A 203 18.25 5.85 2.24
N ASN A 204 19.12 5.71 1.23
CA ASN A 204 18.75 5.96 -0.16
C ASN A 204 17.90 4.80 -0.70
N TYR A 205 16.92 5.13 -1.55
CA TYR A 205 16.17 4.15 -2.34
C TYR A 205 16.58 4.22 -3.81
N ASN A 206 16.67 3.06 -4.45
CA ASN A 206 16.91 2.93 -5.88
C ASN A 206 15.59 2.60 -6.62
N PRO A 207 15.28 3.27 -7.74
CA PRO A 207 14.22 2.84 -8.65
C PRO A 207 14.69 1.60 -9.43
N LEU A 208 13.81 0.60 -9.61
CA LEU A 208 14.20 -0.64 -10.29
C LEU A 208 14.47 -0.44 -11.80
N GLY A 209 13.61 0.30 -12.49
CA GLY A 209 13.76 0.60 -13.92
C GLY A 209 13.61 -0.61 -14.87
N VAL A 210 13.02 -1.71 -14.41
CA VAL A 210 12.84 -2.95 -15.19
C VAL A 210 11.38 -3.12 -15.60
N PHE A 211 11.15 -3.59 -16.82
CA PHE A 211 9.83 -3.90 -17.35
C PHE A 211 9.81 -5.31 -17.97
N LEU A 212 8.66 -5.97 -17.93
CA LEU A 212 8.38 -7.23 -18.62
C LEU A 212 7.99 -6.93 -20.08
N PRO A 213 8.86 -7.17 -21.09
CA PRO A 213 8.61 -6.67 -22.45
C PRO A 213 7.39 -7.29 -23.15
N LYS A 214 6.97 -8.49 -22.71
CA LYS A 214 5.84 -9.22 -23.29
C LYS A 214 4.50 -8.50 -23.13
N PHE A 215 4.31 -7.83 -22.00
CA PHE A 215 3.08 -7.10 -21.67
C PHE A 215 3.34 -5.60 -21.46
N TRP A 216 4.61 -5.17 -21.39
CA TRP A 216 5.09 -3.83 -21.03
C TRP A 216 4.90 -3.45 -19.56
N ASP A 217 4.63 -4.42 -18.67
CA ASP A 217 4.37 -4.15 -17.25
C ASP A 217 5.65 -3.74 -16.52
N PRO A 218 5.65 -2.68 -15.69
CA PRO A 218 6.79 -2.40 -14.83
C PRO A 218 6.90 -3.49 -13.75
N MET A 219 8.14 -3.85 -13.41
CA MET A 219 8.41 -4.81 -12.35
C MET A 219 8.52 -4.10 -10.99
N ILE A 220 8.01 -4.73 -9.94
CA ILE A 220 8.03 -4.24 -8.56
C ILE A 220 8.92 -5.18 -7.73
N PRO A 221 10.00 -4.68 -7.10
CA PRO A 221 10.84 -5.49 -6.22
C PRO A 221 10.17 -5.62 -4.85
N VAL A 222 9.86 -6.85 -4.46
CA VAL A 222 9.18 -7.16 -3.21
C VAL A 222 10.08 -8.09 -2.37
N PRO A 223 10.56 -7.66 -1.19
CA PRO A 223 11.48 -8.46 -0.36
C PRO A 223 10.73 -9.53 0.45
N SER A 224 11.45 -10.56 0.87
CA SER A 224 10.92 -11.60 1.75
C SER A 224 10.43 -11.02 3.09
N ARG A 225 9.31 -11.55 3.61
CA ARG A 225 8.81 -11.20 4.94
C ARG A 225 9.65 -11.81 6.07
N ILE A 226 10.37 -12.91 5.79
CA ILE A 226 11.18 -13.66 6.76
C ILE A 226 12.26 -12.78 7.39
N TYR A 227 12.77 -11.79 6.64
CA TYR A 227 13.75 -10.82 7.13
C TYR A 227 13.28 -10.01 8.36
N TYR A 228 11.98 -9.98 8.64
CA TYR A 228 11.33 -9.16 9.65
C TYR A 228 10.61 -9.98 10.73
N TRP A 229 10.75 -11.31 10.75
CA TRP A 229 10.06 -12.15 11.75
C TRP A 229 10.60 -11.97 13.18
N ASP A 230 11.86 -11.55 13.32
CA ASP A 230 12.51 -11.22 14.60
C ASP A 230 12.39 -9.70 14.95
N ASP A 231 11.60 -8.92 14.20
CA ASP A 231 11.43 -7.47 14.36
C ASP A 231 10.07 -7.16 15.01
N ASP A 232 10.08 -6.55 16.20
CA ASP A 232 8.89 -6.32 17.04
C ASP A 232 8.13 -5.03 16.69
N ARG A 233 8.61 -4.27 15.71
CA ARG A 233 8.03 -2.96 15.37
C ARG A 233 6.65 -3.10 14.71
N PRO A 234 5.72 -2.14 14.90
CA PRO A 234 4.31 -2.34 14.55
C PRO A 234 4.01 -2.65 13.07
N LEU A 235 4.90 -2.26 12.15
CA LEU A 235 4.78 -2.47 10.71
C LEU A 235 5.89 -3.36 10.14
N ALA A 236 6.65 -4.06 10.98
CA ALA A 236 7.73 -4.96 10.57
C ALA A 236 7.31 -5.90 9.43
N GLY A 237 7.98 -5.79 8.27
CA GLY A 237 7.73 -6.62 7.10
C GLY A 237 6.41 -6.37 6.35
N GLU A 238 5.62 -5.38 6.78
CA GLU A 238 4.41 -4.94 6.06
C GLU A 238 4.82 -4.11 4.83
N ARG A 239 4.28 -4.46 3.66
CA ARG A 239 4.70 -3.87 2.37
C ARG A 239 3.82 -2.69 2.00
N VAL A 240 4.47 -1.56 1.76
CA VAL A 240 3.82 -0.25 1.59
C VAL A 240 4.19 0.36 0.25
N ALA A 241 3.18 0.82 -0.49
CA ALA A 241 3.38 1.59 -1.72
C ALA A 241 3.05 3.07 -1.47
N ILE A 242 3.81 3.98 -2.08
CA ILE A 242 3.73 5.43 -1.76
C ILE A 242 3.31 6.21 -3.01
N LYS A 243 2.20 6.96 -2.97
CA LYS A 243 1.78 7.88 -4.05
C LYS A 243 2.91 8.84 -4.41
N ASP A 244 3.10 9.13 -5.70
CA ASP A 244 4.20 9.99 -6.17
C ASP A 244 3.99 11.51 -5.96
N LEU A 245 3.61 11.88 -4.73
CA LEU A 245 3.69 13.24 -4.20
C LEU A 245 4.68 13.34 -3.04
N TYR A 246 4.96 12.21 -2.37
CA TYR A 246 5.80 12.15 -1.18
C TYR A 246 7.25 11.90 -1.58
N ASP A 247 8.15 12.69 -1.01
CA ASP A 247 9.58 12.45 -1.11
C ASP A 247 10.00 11.18 -0.38
N LEU A 248 10.87 10.41 -1.03
CA LEU A 248 11.65 9.32 -0.46
C LEU A 248 13.09 9.52 -0.93
N LYS A 249 14.05 9.50 0.00
CA LYS A 249 15.45 9.81 -0.29
C LYS A 249 16.00 8.89 -1.40
N GLY A 250 16.74 9.46 -2.36
CA GLY A 250 17.29 8.71 -3.51
C GLY A 250 16.34 8.57 -4.70
N LEU A 251 15.05 8.88 -4.56
CA LEU A 251 14.08 8.84 -5.65
C LEU A 251 13.67 10.22 -6.16
N GLN A 252 13.28 10.30 -7.43
CA GLN A 252 12.56 11.44 -7.97
C GLN A 252 11.10 11.44 -7.49
N THR A 253 10.59 12.60 -7.10
CA THR A 253 9.15 12.83 -6.92
C THR A 253 8.64 13.63 -8.13
N SER A 254 7.87 13.01 -9.02
CA SER A 254 7.44 13.62 -10.28
C SER A 254 6.09 14.33 -10.20
N GLY A 255 5.25 14.02 -9.19
CA GLY A 255 3.87 14.49 -9.16
C GLY A 255 3.00 13.88 -10.28
N GLY A 256 3.46 12.82 -10.94
CA GLY A 256 2.85 12.29 -12.16
C GLY A 256 3.12 13.16 -13.40
N SER A 257 4.19 13.94 -13.39
CA SER A 257 4.56 14.82 -14.52
C SER A 257 6.01 14.63 -14.95
N GLN A 258 6.20 14.28 -16.22
CA GLN A 258 7.52 14.22 -16.83
C GLN A 258 8.14 15.62 -16.93
N ALA A 259 7.33 16.65 -17.17
CA ALA A 259 7.80 18.03 -17.22
C ALA A 259 8.33 18.55 -15.87
N TRP A 260 7.73 18.13 -14.76
CA TRP A 260 8.23 18.43 -13.42
C TRP A 260 9.51 17.66 -13.11
N ALA A 261 9.51 16.33 -13.35
CA ALA A 261 10.68 15.49 -13.15
C ALA A 261 11.91 15.97 -13.94
N TYR A 262 11.72 16.57 -15.13
CA TYR A 262 12.80 17.13 -15.94
C TYR A 262 13.52 18.33 -15.31
N ILE A 263 12.83 19.10 -14.45
CA ILE A 263 13.37 20.33 -13.83
C ILE A 263 13.69 20.19 -12.34
N THR A 264 13.24 19.12 -11.69
CA THR A 264 13.49 18.87 -10.27
C THR A 264 14.57 17.81 -10.06
N PRO A 265 15.43 17.95 -9.04
CA PRO A 265 16.43 16.93 -8.71
C PRO A 265 15.81 15.74 -7.97
N ILE A 266 16.58 14.65 -7.88
CA ILE A 266 16.31 13.53 -6.98
C ILE A 266 16.20 14.03 -5.54
N SER A 267 15.26 13.46 -4.77
CA SER A 267 15.04 13.86 -3.39
C SER A 267 16.23 13.53 -2.49
N ASN A 268 16.68 14.53 -1.73
CA ASN A 268 17.74 14.42 -0.74
C ASN A 268 17.26 14.00 0.67
N GLY A 269 15.96 13.70 0.83
CA GLY A 269 15.39 13.27 2.11
C GLY A 269 14.02 12.61 1.94
N THR A 270 13.50 12.08 3.04
CA THR A 270 12.21 11.38 3.09
C THR A 270 11.18 12.28 3.77
N ALA A 271 9.94 12.31 3.27
CA ALA A 271 8.85 13.04 3.93
C ALA A 271 8.63 12.49 5.35
N PRO A 272 8.45 13.31 6.41
CA PRO A 272 8.30 12.79 7.78
C PRO A 272 7.16 11.78 7.95
N SER A 273 6.08 11.94 7.20
CA SER A 273 4.98 10.97 7.13
C SER A 273 5.38 9.63 6.49
N VAL A 274 6.34 9.60 5.55
CA VAL A 274 6.90 8.34 5.04
C VAL A 274 7.98 7.79 5.98
N GLN A 275 8.80 8.65 6.59
CA GLN A 275 9.84 8.24 7.54
C GLN A 275 9.25 7.47 8.72
N GLN A 276 8.15 7.95 9.30
CA GLN A 276 7.41 7.24 10.35
C GLN A 276 7.06 5.79 9.97
N ILE A 277 6.78 5.51 8.69
CA ILE A 277 6.46 4.14 8.23
C ILE A 277 7.73 3.26 8.28
N LEU A 278 8.87 3.80 7.84
CA LEU A 278 10.17 3.11 7.87
C LEU A 278 10.64 2.86 9.32
N ASP A 279 10.48 3.87 10.18
CA ASP A 279 10.83 3.80 11.60
C ASP A 279 10.01 2.72 12.32
N LEU A 280 8.73 2.57 11.95
CA LEU A 280 7.83 1.50 12.41
C LEU A 280 8.08 0.12 11.76
N GLY A 281 9.06 -0.02 10.86
CA GLY A 281 9.44 -1.28 10.21
C GLY A 281 8.74 -1.59 8.90
N GLY A 282 7.91 -0.68 8.39
CA GLY A 282 7.22 -0.82 7.11
C GLY A 282 8.17 -0.69 5.92
N VAL A 283 7.89 -1.45 4.87
CA VAL A 283 8.82 -1.67 3.75
C VAL A 283 8.28 -1.02 2.47
N VAL A 284 8.97 0.02 1.97
CA VAL A 284 8.52 0.70 0.74
C VAL A 284 8.95 -0.07 -0.51
N VAL A 285 7.97 -0.45 -1.35
CA VAL A 285 8.19 -1.27 -2.56
C VAL A 285 8.05 -0.49 -3.88
N GLY A 286 7.62 0.76 -3.87
CA GLY A 286 7.51 1.57 -5.10
C GLY A 286 6.69 2.86 -4.99
N LYS A 287 6.77 3.67 -6.06
CA LYS A 287 6.00 4.90 -6.22
C LYS A 287 4.75 4.66 -7.08
N GLN A 288 3.58 5.03 -6.58
CA GLN A 288 2.29 4.74 -7.21
C GLN A 288 1.82 5.83 -8.16
N LYS A 289 1.06 5.42 -9.19
CA LYS A 289 0.41 6.33 -10.13
C LYS A 289 -0.65 7.19 -9.47
N LEU A 290 -0.76 8.40 -9.99
CA LEU A 290 -1.66 9.44 -9.55
C LEU A 290 -2.09 10.29 -10.73
N ALA A 291 -3.27 10.88 -10.65
CA ALA A 291 -3.62 11.96 -11.56
C ALA A 291 -2.69 13.16 -11.28
N GLN A 292 -2.17 13.75 -12.35
CA GLN A 292 -1.04 14.68 -12.29
C GLN A 292 -1.28 15.85 -11.32
N PHE A 293 -0.29 16.13 -10.47
CA PHE A 293 -0.33 17.08 -9.34
C PHE A 293 -1.58 16.93 -8.47
N ALA A 294 -1.95 15.69 -8.19
CA ALA A 294 -3.12 15.29 -7.41
C ALA A 294 -4.48 15.75 -7.98
N SER A 295 -4.54 16.17 -9.25
CA SER A 295 -5.76 16.71 -9.89
C SER A 295 -6.93 15.71 -9.97
N GLY A 296 -8.15 16.22 -10.15
CA GLY A 296 -9.35 15.41 -10.33
C GLY A 296 -9.51 14.82 -11.74
N ALA A 297 -8.41 14.52 -12.44
CA ALA A 297 -8.41 14.11 -13.84
C ALA A 297 -9.10 12.76 -14.05
N ASN A 298 -10.00 12.71 -15.04
CA ASN A 298 -10.64 11.48 -15.48
C ASN A 298 -9.67 10.62 -16.33
N PRO A 299 -9.96 9.33 -16.54
CA PRO A 299 -9.05 8.42 -17.25
C PRO A 299 -8.65 8.88 -18.66
N TRP A 300 -9.58 9.49 -19.40
CA TRP A 300 -9.36 10.06 -20.74
C TRP A 300 -8.60 11.40 -20.75
N GLU A 301 -8.23 11.94 -19.59
CA GLU A 301 -7.49 13.20 -19.45
C GLU A 301 -5.99 12.99 -19.16
N TRP A 302 -5.54 11.76 -18.88
CA TRP A 302 -4.13 11.47 -18.60
C TRP A 302 -3.32 11.40 -19.90
N GLN A 303 -2.19 12.11 -19.99
CA GLN A 303 -1.37 12.19 -21.20
C GLN A 303 0.09 11.75 -20.97
N ASP A 304 0.67 12.06 -19.80
CA ASP A 304 2.06 11.68 -19.48
C ASP A 304 2.21 10.18 -19.20
N GLU A 305 1.16 9.53 -18.67
CA GLU A 305 1.19 8.15 -18.18
C GLU A 305 -0.12 7.41 -18.47
N HIS A 306 -0.04 6.11 -18.78
CA HIS A 306 -1.24 5.30 -18.99
C HIS A 306 -1.99 5.09 -17.66
N TYR A 307 -3.29 5.39 -17.67
CA TYR A 307 -4.22 5.26 -16.55
C TYR A 307 -4.30 3.82 -16.00
N PRO A 308 -4.31 3.59 -14.66
CA PRO A 308 -4.38 2.26 -14.07
C PRO A 308 -5.67 1.50 -14.39
N PHE A 309 -5.64 0.18 -14.26
CA PHE A 309 -6.80 -0.71 -14.42
C PHE A 309 -7.35 -1.09 -13.05
N ASN A 310 -8.67 -0.96 -12.89
CA ASN A 310 -9.33 -1.41 -11.67
C ASN A 310 -9.56 -2.93 -11.79
N PRO A 311 -9.04 -3.76 -10.87
CA PRO A 311 -9.21 -5.21 -10.93
C PRO A 311 -10.66 -5.68 -10.72
N ARG A 312 -11.56 -4.81 -10.22
CA ARG A 312 -12.96 -5.14 -9.92
C ARG A 312 -13.80 -5.33 -11.17
N GLY A 313 -14.82 -6.19 -11.06
CA GLY A 313 -15.78 -6.49 -12.12
C GLY A 313 -15.11 -6.99 -13.40
N ASP A 314 -15.35 -6.29 -14.51
CA ASP A 314 -14.79 -6.60 -15.82
C ASP A 314 -13.26 -6.38 -15.95
N GLY A 315 -12.61 -5.72 -14.99
CA GLY A 315 -11.21 -5.33 -15.07
C GLY A 315 -10.96 -4.03 -15.84
N TRP A 316 -12.03 -3.31 -16.22
CA TRP A 316 -12.02 -2.15 -17.10
C TRP A 316 -12.66 -0.89 -16.46
N LEU A 317 -13.13 -1.01 -15.22
CA LEU A 317 -13.63 0.10 -14.44
C LEU A 317 -12.55 1.16 -14.14
N THR A 318 -12.99 2.34 -13.69
CA THR A 318 -12.13 3.43 -13.24
C THR A 318 -11.48 3.11 -11.89
N CYS A 319 -10.27 3.62 -11.66
CA CYS A 319 -9.61 3.69 -10.34
C CYS A 319 -9.91 5.02 -9.62
N SER A 320 -10.76 5.86 -10.21
CA SER A 320 -10.98 7.27 -9.84
C SER A 320 -9.67 8.08 -9.76
N ALA A 321 -9.70 9.22 -9.06
CA ALA A 321 -8.58 10.13 -8.91
C ALA A 321 -8.60 10.83 -7.54
N SER A 322 -7.46 11.29 -6.99
CA SER A 322 -6.12 11.25 -7.60
C SER A 322 -5.16 10.19 -7.05
N SER A 323 -5.49 9.45 -5.99
CA SER A 323 -4.67 8.32 -5.52
C SER A 323 -5.02 7.02 -6.26
N SER A 324 -5.08 7.10 -7.59
CA SER A 324 -5.61 6.07 -8.49
C SER A 324 -4.86 4.74 -8.40
N GLY A 325 -3.52 4.79 -8.33
CA GLY A 325 -2.70 3.60 -8.11
C GLY A 325 -2.93 2.97 -6.74
N GLY A 326 -3.18 3.78 -5.71
CA GLY A 326 -3.32 3.34 -4.31
C GLY A 326 -4.48 2.39 -4.07
N GLY A 327 -5.72 2.82 -4.36
CA GLY A 327 -6.89 1.98 -4.16
C GLY A 327 -6.85 0.72 -5.03
N CYS A 328 -6.48 0.86 -6.31
CA CYS A 328 -6.45 -0.25 -7.26
C CYS A 328 -5.32 -1.26 -7.01
N SER A 329 -4.12 -0.85 -6.56
CA SER A 329 -3.05 -1.82 -6.26
C SER A 329 -3.42 -2.71 -5.07
N ILE A 330 -4.11 -2.14 -4.08
CA ILE A 330 -4.57 -2.85 -2.89
C ILE A 330 -5.70 -3.83 -3.23
N ALA A 331 -6.56 -3.50 -4.20
CA ALA A 331 -7.51 -4.46 -4.75
C ALA A 331 -6.88 -5.47 -5.73
N ALA A 332 -5.66 -5.24 -6.22
CA ALA A 332 -5.02 -6.04 -7.27
C ALA A 332 -4.06 -7.10 -6.75
N TYR A 333 -3.29 -6.79 -5.70
CA TYR A 333 -2.10 -7.56 -5.33
C TYR A 333 -2.12 -8.05 -3.89
N ASP A 334 -2.09 -9.37 -3.70
CA ASP A 334 -2.08 -9.96 -2.36
C ASP A 334 -0.76 -9.73 -1.61
N TRP A 335 0.33 -9.53 -2.35
CA TRP A 335 1.65 -9.24 -1.80
C TRP A 335 1.79 -7.83 -1.22
N LEU A 336 0.80 -6.93 -1.42
CA LEU A 336 0.80 -5.56 -0.93
C LEU A 336 -0.19 -5.39 0.24
N ASP A 337 0.28 -4.82 1.36
CA ASP A 337 -0.53 -4.66 2.57
C ASP A 337 -1.18 -3.29 2.67
N TYR A 338 -0.43 -2.23 2.30
CA TYR A 338 -0.86 -0.84 2.44
C TYR A 338 -0.44 0.04 1.26
N ALA A 339 -1.24 1.08 0.98
CA ALA A 339 -0.89 2.11 0.01
C ALA A 339 -1.18 3.51 0.56
N ILE A 340 -0.19 4.39 0.53
CA ILE A 340 -0.28 5.76 1.04
C ILE A 340 -0.67 6.70 -0.07
N GLY A 341 -1.70 7.51 0.17
CA GLY A 341 -2.15 8.56 -0.74
C GLY A 341 -2.59 9.82 -0.01
N SER A 342 -3.14 10.76 -0.77
CA SER A 342 -3.57 12.07 -0.27
C SER A 342 -5.02 12.40 -0.66
N ASP A 343 -5.72 13.18 0.18
CA ASP A 343 -7.10 13.65 -0.07
C ASP A 343 -7.28 15.17 0.18
N THR A 344 -7.22 15.94 -0.91
CA THR A 344 -7.60 17.37 -0.94
C THR A 344 -9.11 17.58 -1.07
N GLY A 345 -9.79 16.68 -1.78
CA GLY A 345 -11.13 16.88 -2.34
C GLY A 345 -11.96 15.60 -2.41
N SER A 346 -11.36 14.50 -2.90
CA SER A 346 -11.95 13.15 -2.84
C SER A 346 -10.93 12.03 -3.03
N SER A 347 -9.63 12.36 -2.96
CA SER A 347 -8.57 11.60 -3.62
C SER A 347 -8.11 10.33 -2.91
N MET A 348 -8.57 10.09 -1.67
CA MET A 348 -8.53 8.76 -1.04
C MET A 348 -9.88 8.08 -1.16
N ARG A 349 -10.96 8.80 -0.82
CA ARG A 349 -12.30 8.23 -0.66
C ARG A 349 -12.90 7.67 -1.96
N ARG A 350 -12.76 8.35 -3.10
CA ARG A 350 -13.28 7.82 -4.38
C ARG A 350 -12.49 6.61 -4.90
N PRO A 351 -11.14 6.59 -4.90
CA PRO A 351 -10.40 5.36 -5.21
C PRO A 351 -10.72 4.20 -4.26
N ALA A 352 -10.94 4.46 -2.96
CA ALA A 352 -11.40 3.44 -2.01
C ALA A 352 -12.76 2.87 -2.41
N ALA A 353 -13.72 3.74 -2.75
CA ALA A 353 -15.07 3.36 -3.16
C ALA A 353 -15.07 2.46 -4.41
N VAL A 354 -14.44 2.88 -5.50
CA VAL A 354 -14.45 2.09 -6.76
C VAL A 354 -13.60 0.83 -6.71
N ALA A 355 -12.53 0.82 -5.91
CA ALA A 355 -11.73 -0.39 -5.70
C ALA A 355 -12.36 -1.32 -4.63
N GLY A 356 -13.38 -0.87 -3.89
CA GLY A 356 -14.01 -1.64 -2.82
C GLY A 356 -13.00 -2.03 -1.74
N VAL A 357 -12.24 -1.05 -1.24
CA VAL A 357 -11.22 -1.22 -0.19
C VAL A 357 -11.41 -0.18 0.91
N TYR A 358 -10.78 -0.37 2.06
CA TYR A 358 -10.79 0.62 3.14
C TYR A 358 -9.87 1.79 2.78
N GLY A 359 -10.28 3.01 3.10
CA GLY A 359 -9.43 4.20 2.96
C GLY A 359 -10.09 5.48 3.48
N GLN A 360 -9.28 6.38 4.03
CA GLN A 360 -9.74 7.59 4.71
C GLN A 360 -9.17 8.88 4.15
N ARG A 361 -9.98 9.93 4.28
CA ARG A 361 -9.50 11.28 4.54
C ARG A 361 -9.52 11.47 6.06
N PRO A 362 -8.38 11.51 6.77
CA PRO A 362 -8.41 11.79 8.20
C PRO A 362 -8.77 13.26 8.46
N SER A 363 -8.94 13.61 9.73
CA SER A 363 -9.06 15.00 10.17
C SER A 363 -7.95 15.88 9.61
N GLN A 364 -8.31 17.12 9.26
CA GLN A 364 -7.32 18.05 8.76
C GLN A 364 -6.30 18.42 9.86
N GLY A 365 -5.04 18.14 9.55
CA GLY A 365 -3.88 18.31 10.42
C GLY A 365 -3.37 17.04 11.07
N MET A 366 -3.95 15.86 10.78
CA MET A 366 -3.59 14.58 11.41
C MET A 366 -2.13 14.16 11.23
N ILE A 367 -1.46 14.56 10.14
CA ILE A 367 -0.04 14.26 9.93
C ILE A 367 0.62 15.30 9.03
N SER A 368 1.92 15.50 9.21
CA SER A 368 2.73 16.44 8.44
C SER A 368 2.85 16.03 6.97
N LEU A 369 2.60 17.00 6.11
CA LEU A 369 2.79 16.99 4.66
C LEU A 369 4.06 17.76 4.25
N GLU A 370 5.01 17.93 5.16
CA GLU A 370 6.34 18.40 4.79
C GLU A 370 6.97 17.44 3.78
N ARG A 371 7.60 17.99 2.74
CA ARG A 371 8.13 17.25 1.58
C ARG A 371 7.08 16.42 0.81
N VAL A 372 5.83 16.87 0.82
CA VAL A 372 4.76 16.35 -0.04
C VAL A 372 4.36 17.45 -1.02
N ILE A 373 4.29 17.14 -2.32
CA ILE A 373 3.81 18.08 -3.35
C ILE A 373 2.34 18.43 -3.06
N PRO A 374 2.02 19.69 -2.74
CA PRO A 374 0.68 20.06 -2.30
C PRO A 374 -0.25 20.32 -3.49
N LEU A 375 -1.52 19.98 -3.33
CA LEU A 375 -2.60 20.60 -4.11
C LEU A 375 -3.21 21.75 -3.34
N GLY A 376 -3.45 21.62 -2.04
CA GLY A 376 -3.86 22.70 -1.16
C GLY A 376 -3.35 22.48 0.25
N ALA A 377 -2.34 23.24 0.68
CA ALA A 377 -1.63 22.97 1.92
C ALA A 377 -2.53 23.01 3.18
N ALA A 378 -3.60 23.81 3.12
CA ALA A 378 -4.62 23.92 4.17
C ALA A 378 -5.93 23.14 3.88
N THR A 379 -5.84 22.06 3.10
CA THR A 379 -6.97 21.16 2.74
C THR A 379 -6.54 19.71 2.55
N ASP A 380 -5.30 19.51 2.12
CA ASP A 380 -4.65 18.21 1.92
C ASP A 380 -4.56 17.44 3.24
N THR A 381 -4.64 16.12 3.12
CA THR A 381 -4.43 15.15 4.20
C THR A 381 -3.76 13.91 3.60
N ALA A 382 -3.09 13.10 4.44
CA ALA A 382 -2.52 11.81 4.03
C ALA A 382 -3.35 10.65 4.62
N GLY A 383 -3.73 9.70 3.78
CA GLY A 383 -4.49 8.51 4.17
C GLY A 383 -3.79 7.22 3.73
N VAL A 384 -4.27 6.09 4.26
CA VAL A 384 -3.79 4.75 3.91
C VAL A 384 -4.94 3.89 3.38
N PHE A 385 -4.72 3.19 2.28
CA PHE A 385 -5.60 2.13 1.81
C PHE A 385 -5.20 0.78 2.41
N SER A 386 -6.18 -0.08 2.72
CA SER A 386 -5.94 -1.49 3.03
C SER A 386 -7.15 -2.35 2.69
N ARG A 387 -6.96 -3.68 2.67
CA ARG A 387 -8.04 -4.65 2.46
C ARG A 387 -8.68 -5.14 3.75
N ASP A 388 -7.99 -5.05 4.88
CA ASP A 388 -8.40 -5.65 6.14
C ASP A 388 -8.62 -4.56 7.21
N PRO A 389 -9.78 -4.53 7.90
CA PRO A 389 -10.10 -3.46 8.83
C PRO A 389 -9.16 -3.42 10.03
N TYR A 390 -8.75 -4.58 10.58
CA TYR A 390 -7.85 -4.64 11.74
C TYR A 390 -6.44 -4.19 11.39
N LYS A 391 -5.90 -4.66 10.24
CA LYS A 391 -4.63 -4.17 9.69
C LYS A 391 -4.66 -2.66 9.47
N TRP A 392 -5.73 -2.15 8.86
CA TRP A 392 -5.92 -0.72 8.59
C TRP A 392 -5.92 0.13 9.87
N ILE A 393 -6.63 -0.31 10.91
CA ILE A 393 -6.67 0.33 12.23
C ILE A 393 -5.29 0.30 12.90
N LYS A 394 -4.62 -0.87 12.93
CA LYS A 394 -3.27 -1.04 13.48
C LYS A 394 -2.29 -0.08 12.81
N PHE A 395 -2.32 0.01 11.48
CA PHE A 395 -1.49 0.93 10.71
C PHE A 395 -1.79 2.37 11.08
N ALA A 396 -3.05 2.81 10.95
CA ALA A 396 -3.43 4.20 11.13
C ALA A 396 -3.12 4.71 12.55
N LYS A 397 -3.42 3.92 13.59
CA LYS A 397 -3.13 4.28 14.99
C LYS A 397 -1.63 4.31 15.32
N SER A 398 -0.81 3.50 14.64
CA SER A 398 0.66 3.54 14.81
C SER A 398 1.29 4.71 14.05
N TRP A 399 0.72 5.06 12.89
CA TRP A 399 1.23 6.06 11.97
C TRP A 399 0.90 7.50 12.38
N TYR A 400 -0.32 7.74 12.85
CA TYR A 400 -0.76 9.06 13.30
C TYR A 400 -0.34 9.33 14.74
N THR A 401 0.71 10.14 14.93
CA THR A 401 1.25 10.50 16.25
C THR A 401 1.18 12.01 16.49
N PRO A 402 0.90 12.49 17.72
CA PRO A 402 0.82 13.93 18.03
C PRO A 402 2.09 14.72 17.69
N SER A 403 3.25 14.08 17.75
CA SER A 403 4.55 14.65 17.36
C SER A 403 4.68 14.95 15.86
N LEU A 404 3.83 14.35 15.02
CA LEU A 404 3.82 14.53 13.57
C LEU A 404 2.58 15.29 13.08
N TYR A 405 1.73 15.83 13.96
CA TYR A 405 0.58 16.64 13.53
C TYR A 405 1.04 17.88 12.74
N GLN A 406 0.27 18.24 11.71
CA GLN A 406 0.57 19.41 10.88
C GLN A 406 0.46 20.69 11.73
N ASP A 407 1.44 21.57 11.59
CA ASP A 407 1.42 22.88 12.24
C ASP A 407 0.12 23.65 11.96
N ALA A 408 -0.49 24.21 13.01
CA ALA A 408 -1.72 24.99 12.95
C ALA A 408 -1.61 26.21 12.01
N SER A 409 -0.43 26.81 11.89
CA SER A 409 -0.14 27.93 10.97
C SER A 409 -0.26 27.56 9.50
N ILE A 410 -0.05 26.28 9.14
CA ILE A 410 -0.22 25.77 7.76
C ILE A 410 -1.69 25.47 7.49
N THR A 411 -2.40 24.87 8.46
CA THR A 411 -3.81 24.50 8.28
C THR A 411 -4.78 25.67 8.42
N GLY A 412 -4.40 26.72 9.14
CA GLY A 412 -5.28 27.83 9.52
C GLY A 412 -6.35 27.46 10.57
N LEU A 413 -6.23 26.29 11.22
CA LEU A 413 -7.22 25.75 12.15
C LEU A 413 -6.67 25.64 13.58
N SER A 414 -7.56 25.43 14.55
CA SER A 414 -7.20 25.10 15.94
C SER A 414 -6.29 23.84 16.01
N PRO A 415 -5.36 23.75 16.98
CA PRO A 415 -4.55 22.55 17.19
C PRO A 415 -5.41 21.29 17.32
N LEU A 416 -4.98 20.19 16.69
CA LEU A 416 -5.75 18.95 16.65
C LEU A 416 -5.63 18.20 17.99
N SER A 417 -6.78 17.75 18.52
CA SER A 417 -6.87 16.82 19.64
C SER A 417 -7.58 15.56 19.17
N VAL A 418 -6.99 14.38 19.43
CA VAL A 418 -7.47 13.09 18.93
C VAL A 418 -7.59 12.10 20.09
N PRO A 419 -8.76 12.02 20.77
CA PRO A 419 -8.97 11.09 21.86
C PRO A 419 -9.16 9.65 21.33
N ASP A 420 -8.36 8.71 21.81
CA ASP A 420 -8.61 7.28 21.63
C ASP A 420 -9.53 6.76 22.74
N THR A 421 -10.82 6.62 22.44
CA THR A 421 -11.83 6.17 23.41
C THR A 421 -12.94 5.35 22.74
N ASN A 422 -13.63 4.52 23.52
CA ASN A 422 -14.85 3.81 23.09
C ASN A 422 -16.12 4.62 23.40
N ALA A 423 -15.99 5.95 23.42
CA ALA A 423 -17.04 6.91 23.74
C ALA A 423 -17.88 7.22 22.48
N PHE A 424 -18.57 6.19 21.97
CA PHE A 424 -19.16 6.20 20.64
C PHE A 424 -20.33 7.18 20.45
N PRO A 425 -20.48 7.80 19.25
CA PRO A 425 -21.62 8.64 18.88
C PRO A 425 -22.97 7.98 19.15
N LYS A 426 -24.05 8.77 19.34
CA LYS A 426 -25.42 8.26 19.59
C LYS A 426 -26.40 8.50 18.45
N THR A 427 -26.01 9.29 17.45
CA THR A 427 -26.87 9.63 16.31
C THR A 427 -26.21 9.25 14.98
N ILE A 428 -26.94 8.53 14.13
CA ILE A 428 -26.63 8.37 12.71
C ILE A 428 -27.33 9.53 11.98
N LEU A 429 -26.59 10.45 11.40
CA LEU A 429 -27.13 11.48 10.52
C LEU A 429 -27.29 10.90 9.10
N TYR A 430 -28.53 10.88 8.62
CA TYR A 430 -28.91 10.39 7.29
C TYR A 430 -29.29 11.59 6.39
N PRO A 431 -28.39 12.07 5.52
CA PRO A 431 -28.63 13.22 4.66
C PRO A 431 -29.44 12.82 3.41
N THR A 432 -30.71 13.22 3.36
CA THR A 432 -31.65 12.93 2.27
C THR A 432 -31.30 13.58 0.93
N ASP A 433 -30.26 14.42 0.88
CA ASP A 433 -29.70 15.00 -0.34
C ASP A 433 -28.52 14.19 -0.93
N TYR A 434 -28.05 13.13 -0.23
CA TYR A 434 -27.05 12.18 -0.74
C TYR A 434 -27.48 10.69 -0.66
N LEU A 435 -28.63 10.39 -0.05
CA LEU A 435 -29.18 9.05 0.12
C LEU A 435 -30.71 9.07 -0.16
N PRO A 436 -31.34 7.96 -0.61
CA PRO A 436 -30.83 6.58 -0.74
C PRO A 436 -29.82 6.36 -1.87
N LEU A 437 -29.23 5.17 -1.93
CA LEU A 437 -28.34 4.74 -3.02
C LEU A 437 -29.08 4.67 -4.36
N ASN A 438 -28.36 5.02 -5.44
CA ASN A 438 -28.95 5.06 -6.79
C ASN A 438 -29.29 3.65 -7.33
N ASN A 439 -28.51 2.62 -6.97
CA ASN A 439 -28.84 1.23 -7.29
C ASN A 439 -29.77 0.65 -6.20
N SER A 440 -31.02 0.38 -6.58
CA SER A 440 -32.01 -0.28 -5.71
C SER A 440 -31.59 -1.65 -5.16
N ALA A 441 -30.64 -2.35 -5.80
CA ALA A 441 -30.07 -3.60 -5.28
C ALA A 441 -29.01 -3.38 -4.19
N ALA A 442 -28.39 -2.20 -4.15
CA ALA A 442 -27.41 -1.83 -3.12
C ALA A 442 -28.06 -1.23 -1.87
N GLU A 443 -29.22 -0.58 -2.01
CA GLU A 443 -29.92 0.06 -0.89
C GLU A 443 -30.22 -0.90 0.30
N PRO A 444 -30.67 -2.15 0.10
CA PRO A 444 -30.83 -3.11 1.21
C PRO A 444 -29.53 -3.35 2.00
N ILE A 445 -28.36 -3.36 1.34
CA ILE A 445 -27.06 -3.54 1.97
C ILE A 445 -26.74 -2.34 2.88
N LEU A 446 -27.05 -1.12 2.44
CA LEU A 446 -26.92 0.08 3.28
C LEU A 446 -27.89 0.04 4.47
N GLN A 447 -29.14 -0.37 4.26
CA GLN A 447 -30.12 -0.44 5.35
C GLN A 447 -29.75 -1.51 6.40
N ASP A 448 -29.27 -2.68 5.98
CA ASP A 448 -28.73 -3.71 6.89
C ASP A 448 -27.50 -3.20 7.67
N PHE A 449 -26.64 -2.41 7.03
CA PHE A 449 -25.49 -1.76 7.68
C PHE A 449 -25.95 -0.74 8.74
N ILE A 450 -26.92 0.13 8.41
CA ILE A 450 -27.51 1.11 9.34
C ILE A 450 -28.18 0.42 10.53
N VAL A 451 -28.97 -0.63 10.30
CA VAL A 451 -29.63 -1.43 11.35
C VAL A 451 -28.58 -2.05 12.29
N ASN A 452 -27.48 -2.57 11.75
CA ASN A 452 -26.39 -3.09 12.56
C ASN A 452 -25.67 -2.01 13.37
N MET A 453 -25.36 -0.84 12.80
CA MET A 453 -24.79 0.28 13.55
C MET A 453 -25.72 0.72 14.70
N SER A 454 -27.01 0.92 14.41
CA SER A 454 -28.02 1.25 15.42
C SER A 454 -28.10 0.22 16.54
N ARG A 455 -28.06 -1.09 16.21
CA ARG A 455 -28.04 -2.17 17.20
C ARG A 455 -26.77 -2.17 18.06
N ILE A 456 -25.60 -2.12 17.43
CA ILE A 456 -24.30 -2.34 18.09
C ILE A 456 -23.96 -1.16 19.02
N PHE A 457 -24.21 0.07 18.58
CA PHE A 457 -23.84 1.28 19.32
C PHE A 457 -25.02 1.95 20.05
N ASN A 458 -26.22 1.36 19.99
CA ASN A 458 -27.47 1.92 20.49
C ASN A 458 -27.75 3.34 19.94
N MET A 459 -27.67 3.47 18.61
CA MET A 459 -27.80 4.76 17.91
C MET A 459 -29.19 4.98 17.34
N THR A 460 -29.64 6.23 17.38
CA THR A 460 -30.85 6.69 16.68
C THR A 460 -30.51 7.20 15.28
N VAL A 461 -31.35 6.92 14.29
CA VAL A 461 -31.22 7.50 12.95
C VAL A 461 -31.98 8.83 12.90
N LYS A 462 -31.33 9.87 12.39
CA LYS A 462 -31.90 11.21 12.20
C LYS A 462 -31.75 11.61 10.74
N GLU A 463 -32.86 11.55 10.01
CA GLU A 463 -32.97 12.11 8.67
C GLU A 463 -32.89 13.65 8.71
N PHE A 464 -32.17 14.23 7.76
CA PHE A 464 -32.09 15.67 7.55
C PHE A 464 -31.69 15.98 6.10
N ASN A 465 -31.85 17.22 5.65
CA ASN A 465 -31.32 17.67 4.37
C ASN A 465 -30.09 18.55 4.65
N PHE A 466 -28.89 18.07 4.32
CA PHE A 466 -27.64 18.72 4.68
C PHE A 466 -27.56 20.14 4.10
N THR A 467 -27.90 20.26 2.82
CA THR A 467 -27.95 21.52 2.09
C THR A 467 -28.85 22.56 2.77
N ALA A 468 -30.11 22.20 3.06
CA ALA A 468 -31.07 23.10 3.70
C ALA A 468 -30.67 23.42 5.14
N THR A 469 -30.13 22.45 5.89
CA THR A 469 -29.61 22.67 7.24
C THR A 469 -28.51 23.73 7.24
N VAL A 470 -27.49 23.61 6.38
CA VAL A 470 -26.40 24.60 6.27
C VAL A 470 -26.96 25.99 5.89
N GLN A 471 -27.82 26.07 4.87
CA GLN A 471 -28.34 27.34 4.35
C GLN A 471 -29.30 28.07 5.30
N ASN A 472 -29.89 27.38 6.28
CA ASN A 472 -30.84 27.98 7.22
C ASN A 472 -30.18 28.72 8.40
N PHE A 473 -28.86 28.65 8.57
CA PHE A 473 -28.17 29.37 9.65
C PHE A 473 -27.96 30.86 9.33
N SER A 474 -27.89 31.68 10.38
CA SER A 474 -27.68 33.12 10.29
C SER A 474 -26.23 33.55 10.07
N ASP A 475 -25.26 32.63 10.13
CA ASP A 475 -23.85 32.94 9.89
C ASP A 475 -23.62 33.20 8.38
N PRO A 476 -23.15 34.39 7.97
CA PRO A 476 -23.07 34.78 6.56
C PRO A 476 -21.95 34.07 5.78
N ILE A 477 -21.00 33.43 6.47
CA ILE A 477 -19.94 32.62 5.86
C ILE A 477 -20.41 31.16 5.80
N ALA A 478 -20.80 30.58 6.92
CA ALA A 478 -21.08 29.16 7.01
C ALA A 478 -22.38 28.75 6.29
N SER A 479 -23.37 29.63 6.17
CA SER A 479 -24.58 29.37 5.36
C SER A 479 -24.34 29.45 3.84
N ASN A 480 -23.19 29.94 3.39
CA ASN A 480 -22.93 30.28 2.00
C ASN A 480 -21.90 29.36 1.35
N PHE A 481 -22.38 28.27 0.76
CA PHE A 481 -21.57 27.33 -0.02
C PHE A 481 -20.73 27.98 -1.12
N THR A 482 -21.18 29.06 -1.76
CA THR A 482 -20.39 29.78 -2.78
C THR A 482 -19.16 30.42 -2.17
N THR A 483 -19.30 31.06 -1.01
CA THR A 483 -18.18 31.65 -0.25
C THR A 483 -17.20 30.58 0.21
N MET A 484 -17.69 29.48 0.81
CA MET A 484 -16.86 28.39 1.29
C MET A 484 -16.10 27.69 0.15
N ASN A 485 -16.79 27.35 -0.96
CA ASN A 485 -16.15 26.75 -2.13
C ASN A 485 -15.13 27.69 -2.78
N ALA A 486 -15.40 29.00 -2.84
CA ALA A 486 -14.44 29.97 -3.36
C ALA A 486 -13.18 30.05 -2.49
N ALA A 487 -13.33 30.04 -1.16
CA ALA A 487 -12.19 30.00 -0.23
C ALA A 487 -11.37 28.71 -0.39
N THR A 488 -12.01 27.53 -0.40
CA THR A 488 -11.35 26.25 -0.66
C THR A 488 -10.64 26.24 -2.02
N SER A 489 -11.27 26.80 -3.07
CA SER A 489 -10.66 26.93 -4.39
C SER A 489 -9.43 27.86 -4.38
N VAL A 490 -9.47 28.97 -3.64
CA VAL A 490 -8.32 29.89 -3.49
C VAL A 490 -7.16 29.20 -2.77
N ILE A 491 -7.44 28.47 -1.68
CA ILE A 491 -6.44 27.68 -0.95
C ILE A 491 -5.71 26.72 -1.89
N ASN A 492 -6.46 25.86 -2.60
CA ASN A 492 -5.90 24.86 -3.51
C ASN A 492 -5.19 25.51 -4.71
N THR A 493 -5.75 26.60 -5.24
CA THR A 493 -5.21 27.22 -6.45
C THR A 493 -3.92 27.98 -6.15
N TRP A 494 -3.79 28.62 -4.98
CA TRP A 494 -2.57 29.30 -4.55
C TRP A 494 -1.45 28.33 -4.21
N SER A 495 -1.67 27.32 -3.35
CA SER A 495 -0.61 26.38 -2.95
C SER A 495 -0.01 25.63 -4.13
N ALA A 496 -0.85 25.06 -5.01
CA ALA A 496 -0.37 24.35 -6.20
C ALA A 496 0.34 25.29 -7.21
N TRP A 497 0.00 26.58 -7.22
CA TRP A 497 0.68 27.55 -8.09
C TRP A 497 2.03 27.99 -7.54
N THR A 498 2.12 28.34 -6.25
CA THR A 498 3.37 28.85 -5.67
C THR A 498 4.45 27.77 -5.57
N VAL A 499 4.06 26.52 -5.24
CA VAL A 499 5.00 25.41 -5.07
C VAL A 499 5.35 24.71 -6.38
N VAL A 500 4.39 24.57 -7.31
CA VAL A 500 4.60 23.80 -8.55
C VAL A 500 4.43 24.64 -9.81
N GLY A 501 3.25 25.25 -10.01
CA GLY A 501 2.90 25.89 -11.28
C GLY A 501 3.86 27.00 -11.72
N LYS A 502 4.14 27.97 -10.85
CA LYS A 502 5.02 29.10 -11.15
C LYS A 502 6.49 28.67 -11.33
N PRO A 503 7.09 27.84 -10.45
CA PRO A 503 8.42 27.26 -10.69
C PRO A 503 8.51 26.48 -12.01
N LEU A 504 7.52 25.61 -12.29
CA LEU A 504 7.49 24.79 -13.49
C LEU A 504 7.44 25.63 -14.77
N LEU A 505 6.47 26.54 -14.87
CA LEU A 505 6.32 27.41 -16.03
C LEU A 505 7.56 28.28 -16.24
N THR A 506 8.18 28.78 -15.17
CA THR A 506 9.36 29.65 -15.24
C THR A 506 10.60 28.90 -15.71
N ALA A 507 10.90 27.74 -15.11
CA ALA A 507 12.04 26.92 -15.48
C ALA A 507 11.88 26.34 -16.90
N TRP A 508 10.68 25.85 -17.24
CA TRP A 508 10.39 25.31 -18.57
C TRP A 508 10.47 26.38 -19.66
N ALA A 509 9.93 27.57 -19.43
CA ALA A 509 10.06 28.69 -20.36
C ALA A 509 11.53 29.08 -20.60
N ALA A 510 12.36 29.06 -19.56
CA ALA A 510 13.79 29.35 -19.68
C ALA A 510 14.57 28.27 -20.46
N LEU A 511 14.18 27.00 -20.34
CA LEU A 511 14.81 25.86 -21.03
C LEU A 511 14.33 25.68 -22.49
N PHE A 512 13.11 26.10 -22.81
CA PHE A 512 12.44 25.74 -24.07
C PHE A 512 11.81 26.95 -24.79
N ASP A 513 12.55 28.05 -24.96
CA ASP A 513 12.18 29.24 -25.78
C ASP A 513 10.82 29.87 -25.41
N GLY A 514 10.49 29.95 -24.11
CA GLY A 514 9.22 30.51 -23.65
C GLY A 514 7.98 29.62 -23.86
N ARG A 515 8.17 28.35 -24.27
CA ARG A 515 7.06 27.39 -24.42
C ARG A 515 6.42 27.06 -23.06
N PHE A 516 5.15 26.70 -23.11
CA PHE A 516 4.42 26.14 -21.96
C PHE A 516 4.77 24.64 -21.79
N PRO A 517 4.88 24.11 -20.56
CA PRO A 517 5.23 22.71 -20.31
C PRO A 517 4.15 21.72 -20.80
N PRO A 518 4.53 20.51 -21.27
CA PRO A 518 3.58 19.43 -21.48
C PRO A 518 3.06 18.95 -20.12
N ILE A 519 1.79 19.20 -19.86
CA ILE A 519 1.05 18.78 -18.65
C ILE A 519 -0.38 18.43 -19.02
N ASP A 520 -1.04 17.63 -18.20
CA ASP A 520 -2.39 17.12 -18.44
C ASP A 520 -3.43 18.24 -18.61
N PRO A 521 -4.43 18.07 -19.51
CA PRO A 521 -5.52 19.02 -19.71
C PRO A 521 -6.30 19.38 -18.44
N ALA A 522 -6.36 18.50 -17.44
CA ALA A 522 -7.02 18.79 -16.16
C ALA A 522 -6.36 19.93 -15.36
N ARG A 523 -5.06 20.20 -15.56
CA ARG A 523 -4.33 21.31 -14.91
C ARG A 523 -4.01 22.47 -15.85
N ARG A 524 -3.79 22.18 -17.13
CA ARG A 524 -3.27 23.13 -18.14
C ARG A 524 -4.00 24.47 -18.21
N PRO A 525 -5.35 24.58 -18.27
CA PRO A 525 -6.04 25.85 -18.44
C PRO A 525 -5.88 26.79 -17.23
N GLY A 526 -5.87 26.23 -16.01
CA GLY A 526 -5.79 27.00 -14.77
C GLY A 526 -4.41 27.60 -14.52
N TRP A 527 -3.33 26.94 -14.96
CA TRP A 527 -1.98 27.49 -14.89
C TRP A 527 -1.64 28.40 -16.07
N ALA A 528 -2.11 28.09 -17.29
CA ALA A 528 -1.89 28.94 -18.46
C ALA A 528 -2.55 30.34 -18.33
N ASN A 529 -3.64 30.44 -17.56
CA ASN A 529 -4.38 31.69 -17.33
C ASN A 529 -4.32 32.13 -15.86
N PHE A 530 -3.31 31.70 -15.10
CA PHE A 530 -3.21 32.05 -13.68
C PHE A 530 -3.06 33.57 -13.51
N ASN A 531 -3.78 34.14 -12.55
CA ASN A 531 -3.80 35.58 -12.33
C ASN A 531 -3.49 35.94 -10.87
N GLU A 532 -2.24 36.29 -10.59
CA GLU A 532 -1.76 36.69 -9.26
C GLU A 532 -2.43 37.98 -8.73
N SER A 533 -3.06 38.80 -9.57
CA SER A 533 -3.87 39.94 -9.07
C SER A 533 -5.20 39.50 -8.42
N ARG A 534 -5.67 38.27 -8.70
CA ARG A 534 -6.91 37.69 -8.15
C ARG A 534 -6.68 36.59 -7.12
N THR A 535 -5.61 35.82 -7.28
CA THR A 535 -5.25 34.73 -6.36
C THR A 535 -3.80 34.92 -5.92
N ASN A 536 -3.65 35.43 -4.70
CA ASN A 536 -2.39 35.79 -4.05
C ASN A 536 -2.46 35.54 -2.53
N GLN A 537 -1.34 35.78 -1.85
CA GLN A 537 -1.21 35.60 -0.41
C GLN A 537 -2.33 36.28 0.38
N THR A 538 -2.67 37.54 0.11
CA THR A 538 -3.75 38.25 0.83
C THR A 538 -5.10 37.57 0.66
N THR A 539 -5.43 37.08 -0.54
CA THR A 539 -6.67 36.31 -0.74
C THR A 539 -6.61 34.91 -0.12
N TYR A 540 -5.42 34.30 -0.04
CA TYR A 540 -5.21 33.02 0.62
C TYR A 540 -5.40 33.13 2.14
N ASP A 541 -4.80 34.14 2.77
CA ASP A 541 -4.94 34.39 4.20
C ASP A 541 -6.41 34.66 4.58
N ALA A 542 -7.14 35.44 3.76
CA ALA A 542 -8.58 35.65 3.92
C ALA A 542 -9.40 34.36 3.70
N ALA A 543 -8.98 33.48 2.80
CA ALA A 543 -9.61 32.19 2.58
C ALA A 543 -9.37 31.22 3.76
N LEU A 544 -8.21 31.26 4.42
CA LEU A 544 -7.96 30.52 5.66
C LEU A 544 -8.90 30.96 6.79
N VAL A 545 -9.08 32.27 6.99
CA VAL A 545 -10.04 32.81 7.98
C VAL A 545 -11.47 32.33 7.66
N THR A 546 -11.88 32.45 6.40
CA THR A 546 -13.20 31.98 5.92
C THR A 546 -13.40 30.49 6.20
N LYS A 547 -12.37 29.69 5.97
CA LYS A 547 -12.38 28.25 6.25
C LYS A 547 -12.46 27.96 7.74
N ASN A 548 -11.67 28.63 8.58
CA ASN A 548 -11.71 28.42 10.03
C ASN A 548 -13.11 28.70 10.60
N THR A 549 -13.77 29.79 10.19
CA THR A 549 -15.15 30.08 10.59
C THR A 549 -16.13 28.97 10.16
N ALA A 550 -15.97 28.41 8.96
CA ALA A 550 -16.79 27.28 8.51
C ALA A 550 -16.56 26.00 9.35
N VAL A 551 -15.30 25.69 9.69
CA VAL A 551 -14.95 24.55 10.57
C VAL A 551 -15.52 24.75 11.98
N GLU A 552 -15.31 25.92 12.60
CA GLU A 552 -15.84 26.25 13.93
C GLU A 552 -17.38 26.21 13.99
N TRP A 553 -18.07 26.58 12.92
CA TRP A 553 -19.52 26.41 12.80
C TRP A 553 -19.90 24.93 12.73
N TYR A 554 -19.26 24.14 11.87
CA TYR A 554 -19.58 22.73 11.69
C TYR A 554 -19.36 21.90 12.96
N GLU A 555 -18.25 22.17 13.65
CA GLU A 555 -17.87 21.58 14.95
C GLU A 555 -18.78 22.01 16.11
N ARG A 556 -19.63 23.02 15.95
CA ARG A 556 -20.53 23.55 16.99
C ARG A 556 -22.01 23.24 16.73
N GLU A 557 -22.45 23.36 15.48
CA GLU A 557 -23.88 23.33 15.12
C GLU A 557 -24.32 21.99 14.49
N LEU A 558 -23.40 21.20 13.90
CA LEU A 558 -23.76 19.99 13.13
C LEU A 558 -23.10 18.71 13.66
N GLN A 559 -21.77 18.66 13.75
CA GLN A 559 -21.03 17.55 14.37
C GLN A 559 -20.28 18.06 15.60
N TYR A 560 -21.03 18.28 16.67
CA TYR A 560 -20.52 18.77 17.94
C TYR A 560 -20.07 17.64 18.87
N SER A 561 -19.24 18.02 19.85
CA SER A 561 -18.85 17.15 20.96
C SER A 561 -19.83 17.31 22.13
N THR A 562 -20.10 16.21 22.83
CA THR A 562 -20.75 16.18 24.15
C THR A 562 -19.69 15.88 25.23
N PRO A 563 -19.99 16.06 26.53
CA PRO A 563 -19.10 15.57 27.60
C PRO A 563 -18.81 14.07 27.51
N GLU A 564 -19.74 13.31 26.92
CA GLU A 564 -19.69 11.86 26.75
C GLU A 564 -19.13 11.38 25.41
N SER A 565 -18.97 12.24 24.39
CA SER A 565 -18.38 11.84 23.09
C SER A 565 -17.75 13.01 22.35
N CYS A 566 -16.59 12.78 21.72
CA CYS A 566 -15.96 13.81 20.89
C CYS A 566 -16.78 14.15 19.63
N SER A 567 -17.66 13.26 19.16
CA SER A 567 -18.59 13.51 18.05
C SER A 567 -19.93 12.87 18.39
N GLU A 568 -20.95 13.66 18.69
CA GLU A 568 -22.28 13.15 19.07
C GLU A 568 -22.95 12.33 17.94
N SER A 569 -22.53 12.58 16.70
CA SER A 569 -23.01 11.88 15.51
C SER A 569 -21.90 11.27 14.65
N VAL A 570 -22.29 10.25 13.89
CA VAL A 570 -21.64 9.86 12.63
C VAL A 570 -22.62 10.18 11.49
N MET A 571 -22.13 10.75 10.40
CA MET A 571 -22.94 11.01 9.20
C MET A 571 -22.58 10.02 8.10
N LEU A 572 -23.59 9.49 7.43
CA LEU A 572 -23.44 8.55 6.32
C LEU A 572 -23.71 9.26 4.99
N TYR A 573 -22.96 8.96 3.93
CA TYR A 573 -23.32 9.39 2.58
C TYR A 573 -22.68 8.48 1.51
N ASP A 574 -23.28 8.40 0.32
CA ASP A 574 -22.61 7.82 -0.86
C ASP A 574 -21.78 8.87 -1.58
N ILE A 575 -20.54 8.52 -1.90
CA ILE A 575 -19.59 9.40 -2.60
C ILE A 575 -19.87 9.54 -4.11
N GLY A 576 -20.97 8.97 -4.59
CA GLY A 576 -21.39 8.97 -5.99
C GLY A 576 -21.10 7.65 -6.71
N THR A 577 -20.98 6.53 -6.00
CA THR A 577 -20.98 5.21 -6.64
C THR A 577 -22.41 4.68 -6.78
N GLY A 578 -23.25 4.87 -5.76
CA GLY A 578 -24.61 4.37 -5.68
C GLY A 578 -24.74 2.84 -5.77
N GLY A 579 -23.65 2.07 -5.74
CA GLY A 579 -23.64 0.65 -6.13
C GLY A 579 -23.73 0.40 -7.64
N LEU A 580 -23.25 1.33 -8.47
CA LEU A 580 -23.16 1.21 -9.94
C LEU A 580 -21.69 1.21 -10.40
N PRO A 581 -21.37 0.56 -11.54
CA PRO A 581 -20.05 0.65 -12.15
C PRO A 581 -19.73 2.10 -12.60
N SER A 582 -18.46 2.45 -12.59
CA SER A 582 -17.95 3.70 -13.18
C SER A 582 -16.81 3.36 -14.12
N PHE A 583 -16.92 3.76 -15.38
CA PHE A 583 -16.11 3.23 -16.48
C PHE A 583 -14.90 4.11 -16.79
N ARG A 584 -13.83 3.48 -17.30
CA ARG A 584 -12.65 4.22 -17.79
C ARG A 584 -12.89 4.95 -19.12
N GLU A 585 -13.89 4.53 -19.89
CA GLU A 585 -14.33 5.16 -21.13
C GLU A 585 -15.43 6.18 -20.83
N LYS A 586 -15.34 7.36 -21.45
CA LYS A 586 -16.24 8.47 -21.11
C LYS A 586 -17.69 8.15 -21.45
N GLU A 587 -17.91 7.68 -22.66
CA GLU A 587 -19.21 7.42 -23.27
C GLU A 587 -19.99 6.30 -22.55
N LEU A 588 -19.29 5.36 -21.90
CA LEU A 588 -19.93 4.31 -21.10
C LEU A 588 -20.56 4.85 -19.80
N ASN A 589 -20.13 6.02 -19.32
CA ASN A 589 -20.72 6.67 -18.15
C ASN A 589 -21.99 7.48 -18.45
N ASP A 590 -22.39 7.62 -19.72
CA ASP A 590 -23.68 8.23 -20.10
C ASP A 590 -24.87 7.25 -19.95
N SER A 591 -24.59 5.98 -19.58
CA SER A 591 -25.60 4.96 -19.28
C SER A 591 -26.32 5.21 -17.95
N PRO A 592 -27.65 4.97 -17.84
CA PRO A 592 -28.35 5.00 -16.55
C PRO A 592 -27.88 3.91 -15.58
N ASP A 593 -27.27 2.84 -16.09
CA ASP A 593 -26.71 1.72 -15.31
C ASP A 593 -25.24 1.94 -14.91
N ALA A 594 -24.74 3.17 -15.07
CA ALA A 594 -23.40 3.60 -14.67
C ALA A 594 -23.46 4.80 -13.72
N SER A 595 -22.35 5.11 -13.03
CA SER A 595 -22.23 6.35 -12.25
C SER A 595 -21.00 7.17 -12.65
N TYR A 596 -21.21 8.49 -12.71
CA TYR A 596 -20.14 9.47 -12.85
C TYR A 596 -19.81 10.07 -11.49
N LEU A 597 -18.66 9.70 -10.93
CA LEU A 597 -18.28 9.95 -9.53
C LEU A 597 -18.22 11.44 -9.12
N ALA A 598 -18.19 12.36 -10.09
CA ALA A 598 -18.08 13.80 -9.88
C ALA A 598 -19.41 14.57 -10.03
N VAL A 599 -20.55 13.90 -9.95
CA VAL A 599 -21.89 14.54 -9.95
C VAL A 599 -22.26 15.06 -8.56
N THR A 600 -22.75 16.30 -8.50
CA THR A 600 -23.51 16.83 -7.35
C THR A 600 -24.97 16.39 -7.50
N PRO A 601 -25.59 15.71 -6.49
CA PRO A 601 -27.00 15.34 -6.56
C PRO A 601 -27.90 16.56 -6.83
N PRO A 602 -29.01 16.42 -7.58
CA PRO A 602 -29.89 17.57 -7.92
C PRO A 602 -30.46 18.32 -6.71
N THR A 603 -30.58 17.63 -5.58
CA THR A 603 -31.05 18.12 -4.28
C THR A 603 -29.97 18.79 -3.44
N ALA A 604 -28.70 18.65 -3.79
CA ALA A 604 -27.55 19.14 -3.03
C ALA A 604 -26.94 20.43 -3.63
N LYS A 605 -26.13 21.15 -2.84
CA LYS A 605 -25.31 22.29 -3.34
C LYS A 605 -23.83 22.00 -3.49
N ILE A 606 -23.35 20.91 -2.90
CA ILE A 606 -21.99 20.37 -3.07
C ILE A 606 -22.08 18.85 -3.23
N THR A 607 -21.01 18.23 -3.71
CA THR A 607 -20.88 16.76 -3.57
C THR A 607 -20.68 16.40 -2.11
N GLY A 608 -21.13 15.22 -1.66
CA GLY A 608 -20.83 14.75 -0.30
C GLY A 608 -19.32 14.69 -0.02
N ALA A 609 -18.53 14.34 -1.05
CA ALA A 609 -17.07 14.37 -1.00
C ALA A 609 -16.50 15.77 -0.64
N GLY A 610 -17.21 16.84 -1.00
CA GLY A 610 -16.82 18.23 -0.74
C GLY A 610 -17.03 18.70 0.70
N ILE A 611 -17.77 17.96 1.54
CA ILE A 611 -18.08 18.34 2.93
C ILE A 611 -16.78 18.52 3.73
N CYS A 612 -15.99 17.46 3.94
CA CYS A 612 -14.81 17.56 4.80
C CYS A 612 -13.61 18.37 4.24
N PRO A 613 -13.39 18.50 2.91
CA PRO A 613 -12.51 19.52 2.36
C PRO A 613 -12.79 20.95 2.83
N ILE A 614 -14.08 21.31 3.01
CA ILE A 614 -14.51 22.58 3.61
C ILE A 614 -14.34 22.52 5.14
N PHE A 615 -14.98 21.52 5.78
CA PHE A 615 -15.21 21.50 7.23
C PHE A 615 -14.16 20.77 8.07
N GLY A 616 -13.07 20.29 7.48
CA GLY A 616 -11.93 19.70 8.19
C GLY A 616 -12.16 18.33 8.84
N CYS A 617 -13.38 17.79 8.78
CA CYS A 617 -13.78 16.51 9.39
C CYS A 617 -13.01 15.28 8.87
N ALA A 618 -13.10 14.19 9.65
CA ALA A 618 -12.64 12.87 9.26
C ALA A 618 -13.74 12.16 8.46
N ASP A 619 -13.37 11.52 7.35
CA ASP A 619 -14.29 10.93 6.38
C ASP A 619 -13.70 9.64 5.82
N PHE A 620 -14.25 8.50 6.24
CA PHE A 620 -13.71 7.17 6.04
C PHE A 620 -14.62 6.37 5.09
N THR A 621 -14.09 5.88 3.98
CA THR A 621 -14.82 5.00 3.06
C THR A 621 -14.62 3.54 3.49
N VAL A 622 -15.73 2.82 3.70
CA VAL A 622 -15.72 1.40 4.07
C VAL A 622 -16.54 0.56 3.07
N PRO A 623 -16.05 -0.61 2.63
CA PRO A 623 -16.82 -1.55 1.84
C PRO A 623 -17.82 -2.30 2.72
N ILE A 624 -19.09 -2.30 2.32
CA ILE A 624 -20.21 -2.91 3.05
C ILE A 624 -20.88 -4.07 2.30
N GLY A 625 -20.58 -4.23 1.00
CA GLY A 625 -21.05 -5.36 0.21
C GLY A 625 -20.65 -5.25 -1.26
N GLN A 626 -21.34 -5.99 -2.12
CA GLN A 626 -21.19 -5.92 -3.58
C GLN A 626 -22.51 -6.33 -4.25
N VAL A 627 -22.77 -5.80 -5.44
CA VAL A 627 -23.97 -6.10 -6.23
C VAL A 627 -23.60 -6.48 -7.67
N ALA A 628 -24.44 -7.26 -8.31
CA ALA A 628 -24.26 -7.63 -9.71
C ALA A 628 -24.59 -6.45 -10.64
N TYR A 629 -23.88 -6.37 -11.76
CA TYR A 629 -24.22 -5.53 -12.90
C TYR A 629 -23.89 -6.26 -14.20
N GLN A 630 -24.59 -5.91 -15.28
CA GLN A 630 -24.27 -6.40 -16.62
C GLN A 630 -23.19 -5.50 -17.23
N SER A 631 -21.98 -6.03 -17.47
CA SER A 631 -20.89 -5.24 -18.05
C SER A 631 -21.13 -4.96 -19.54
N ASN A 632 -20.97 -3.70 -19.91
CA ASN A 632 -20.94 -3.23 -21.31
C ASN A 632 -19.58 -3.47 -22.00
N VAL A 633 -18.60 -4.04 -21.28
CA VAL A 633 -17.24 -4.34 -21.77
C VAL A 633 -17.06 -5.85 -21.98
N THR A 634 -17.39 -6.68 -20.98
CA THR A 634 -17.26 -8.15 -21.10
C THR A 634 -18.54 -8.81 -21.61
N PHE A 635 -19.68 -8.11 -21.61
CA PHE A 635 -21.00 -8.68 -21.91
C PHE A 635 -21.42 -9.83 -20.98
N HIS A 636 -20.84 -9.88 -19.78
CA HIS A 636 -21.19 -10.81 -18.71
C HIS A 636 -21.72 -10.08 -17.48
N GLU A 637 -22.41 -10.82 -16.60
CA GLU A 637 -22.69 -10.37 -15.24
C GLU A 637 -21.39 -10.37 -14.44
N GLU A 638 -21.07 -9.21 -13.84
CA GLU A 638 -19.87 -8.97 -13.05
C GLU A 638 -20.29 -8.29 -11.72
N MET A 639 -19.39 -8.23 -10.73
CA MET A 639 -19.71 -7.61 -9.43
C MET A 639 -19.08 -6.21 -9.29
N VAL A 640 -19.83 -5.26 -8.74
CA VAL A 640 -19.33 -3.94 -8.31
C VAL A 640 -19.42 -3.81 -6.79
N PRO A 641 -18.39 -3.26 -6.11
CA PRO A 641 -18.45 -2.99 -4.68
C PRO A 641 -19.56 -2.01 -4.30
N VAL A 642 -20.13 -2.19 -3.11
CA VAL A 642 -20.98 -1.20 -2.42
C VAL A 642 -20.19 -0.70 -1.23
N THR A 643 -19.99 0.62 -1.18
CA THR A 643 -19.22 1.30 -0.13
C THR A 643 -20.02 2.47 0.43
N ILE A 644 -19.79 2.82 1.69
CA ILE A 644 -20.39 4.00 2.32
C ILE A 644 -19.30 4.84 3.01
N ASN A 645 -19.51 6.15 3.07
CA ASN A 645 -18.64 7.05 3.81
C ASN A 645 -19.16 7.29 5.22
N LEU A 646 -18.27 7.20 6.21
CA LEU A 646 -18.52 7.47 7.62
C LEU A 646 -17.82 8.78 8.00
N VAL A 647 -18.58 9.80 8.38
CA VAL A 647 -18.06 11.13 8.72
C VAL A 647 -18.25 11.46 10.18
N VAL A 648 -17.18 11.87 10.86
CA VAL A 648 -17.20 12.35 12.26
C VAL A 648 -16.52 13.70 12.40
N LYS A 649 -16.81 14.40 13.51
CA LYS A 649 -16.15 15.66 13.86
C LYS A 649 -14.63 15.56 13.73
N ARG A 650 -14.00 16.64 13.25
CA ARG A 650 -12.55 16.81 13.29
C ARG A 650 -12.01 16.54 14.70
N GLY A 651 -11.03 15.64 14.77
CA GLY A 651 -10.43 15.07 15.99
C GLY A 651 -10.90 13.66 16.34
N CYS A 652 -12.01 13.16 15.77
CA CYS A 652 -12.62 11.90 16.23
C CYS A 652 -12.20 10.63 15.48
N ASP A 653 -11.11 10.68 14.71
CA ASP A 653 -10.61 9.60 13.88
C ASP A 653 -10.41 8.29 14.64
N PHE A 654 -9.81 8.34 15.84
CA PHE A 654 -9.55 7.15 16.64
C PHE A 654 -10.83 6.54 17.23
N VAL A 655 -11.82 7.37 17.59
CA VAL A 655 -13.17 6.88 17.96
C VAL A 655 -13.83 6.20 16.76
N LEU A 656 -13.70 6.73 15.54
CA LEU A 656 -14.25 6.11 14.33
C LEU A 656 -13.53 4.80 13.98
N TYR A 657 -12.21 4.70 14.15
CA TYR A 657 -11.50 3.43 14.04
C TYR A 657 -11.98 2.40 15.08
N ASN A 658 -12.22 2.80 16.33
CA ASN A 658 -12.78 1.92 17.37
C ASN A 658 -14.20 1.43 17.03
N MET A 659 -15.02 2.26 16.38
CA MET A 659 -16.32 1.82 15.85
C MET A 659 -16.13 0.79 14.73
N ILE A 660 -15.17 0.99 13.84
CA ILE A 660 -14.89 0.10 12.71
C ILE A 660 -14.33 -1.24 13.19
N GLU A 661 -13.47 -1.24 14.22
CA GLU A 661 -13.01 -2.45 14.93
C GLU A 661 -14.21 -3.23 15.46
N ARG A 662 -15.11 -2.55 16.18
CA ARG A 662 -16.29 -3.20 16.75
C ARG A 662 -17.28 -3.70 15.70
N LEU A 663 -17.38 -3.03 14.55
CA LEU A 663 -18.16 -3.50 13.40
C LEU A 663 -17.53 -4.73 12.73
N ALA A 664 -16.20 -4.85 12.76
CA ALA A 664 -15.50 -6.06 12.29
C ALA A 664 -15.69 -7.24 13.28
N ASP A 665 -15.60 -6.99 14.59
CA ASP A 665 -15.82 -7.99 15.64
C ASP A 665 -17.23 -8.61 15.58
N GLU A 666 -18.24 -7.79 15.25
CA GLU A 666 -19.63 -8.20 15.07
C GLU A 666 -19.91 -8.78 13.66
N GLY A 667 -18.88 -8.91 12.82
CA GLY A 667 -18.96 -9.49 11.46
C GLY A 667 -19.67 -8.64 10.42
N VAL A 668 -19.88 -7.35 10.69
CA VAL A 668 -20.55 -6.38 9.79
C VAL A 668 -19.58 -5.88 8.73
N LEU A 669 -18.34 -5.56 9.13
CA LEU A 669 -17.24 -5.22 8.25
C LEU A 669 -16.27 -6.40 8.14
N LYS A 670 -15.67 -6.62 6.97
CA LYS A 670 -14.86 -7.81 6.66
C LYS A 670 -13.73 -7.49 5.72
N SER A 671 -12.62 -8.21 5.86
CA SER A 671 -11.48 -8.12 4.94
C SER A 671 -11.92 -8.45 3.51
N VAL A 672 -11.55 -7.58 2.56
CA VAL A 672 -11.91 -7.74 1.14
C VAL A 672 -10.85 -8.52 0.36
N LYS A 673 -11.29 -9.25 -0.65
CA LYS A 673 -10.43 -10.02 -1.56
C LYS A 673 -9.73 -9.13 -2.57
N THR A 674 -8.68 -9.64 -3.19
CA THR A 674 -8.10 -9.13 -4.44
C THR A 674 -8.90 -9.58 -5.67
N GLY A 675 -8.62 -8.99 -6.83
CA GLY A 675 -9.22 -9.39 -8.11
C GLY A 675 -10.66 -8.91 -8.31
N ARG A 676 -11.44 -9.63 -9.12
CA ARG A 676 -12.73 -9.17 -9.67
C ARG A 676 -13.82 -8.89 -8.63
N THR A 677 -13.88 -9.66 -7.55
CA THR A 677 -14.93 -9.58 -6.52
C THR A 677 -14.35 -9.07 -5.20
N ALA A 678 -15.05 -8.17 -4.51
CA ALA A 678 -14.61 -7.66 -3.21
C ALA A 678 -14.86 -8.66 -2.07
N PHE A 679 -15.94 -9.45 -2.17
CA PHE A 679 -16.37 -10.42 -1.15
C PHE A 679 -16.54 -11.83 -1.70
#